data_AF-A0AAU2ZNR9-F1
#
_entry.id   AF-A0AAU2ZNR9-F1
#
_cell.length_a   1.000
_cell.length_b   1.000
_cell.length_c   1.000
_cell.angle_alpha   90.00
_cell.angle_beta   90.00
_cell.angle_gamma   90.00
#
_symmetry.space_group_name_H-M   'P 1'
#
loop_
_entity.id
_entity.type
_entity.pdbx_description
1 polymer ?
#
loop_
_entity_poly.entity_id
_entity_poly.type
_entity_poly.pdbx_seq_one_letter_code
_entity_poly.pdbx_strand_id
1 'polypeptide(L)'
;MTVSVWTGAAERLWGYSADQALHSPAKGLLVSGAPEIPRIFAGSPWSGRVRIRHRDGHESAADLRITPLDTDGGAGWLVWGPNTFGRPGLDPAASDAFFHHSPISLVIWDRELRCVWFNDSVHNQEIYSSEPELGGYVTDVVRARHPEILERAMARVLHNGVPLLGYELWPTEARAPDRYYCVALIRLDGPDGRPLGVCSVAVQASTGQEVGGLRLLNEAKSRIGADLDPLVTSQRLAETAVPNLADYVTIDLVEAVPLDKEPLRRLKSTDTRIPGFYRAGAASIHDDLRESLWARGTPVYVPPASPFTTVLKNRRSYFEPVLDTSPGAWLDNDPDRARVIRQTGMHSLIIVPLQARGATLGIAVFVRSQNPVPFSKADLALAEELAARAALIIDNALRYTRERTAALAIQRALVPHHLSGGSTVEVATRYLPADTHAGVGGDWFDVIQLSDGRVALVVGDVVGHGINAAVTMGHLRATTRALSKLELPPAELLHLMDKLAVDIARDRFDDGTSTPSAFAATCLYCVYDPKSQRCTMSSAGHPPPAIIFPDGSVDFAEVPPGAPIGVGLGSFESTEVKLPDSSVMGLYTDGLIETEHDVDRGLQRLRTALAGPISNLDDLCTSVVDTLAPDGPMDDDIALLLARIHPAAD
;
A
#
# COMPACT_ATOMS: atom_id res chain seq x y z
N MET A 1 47.01 52.10 -42.20
CA MET A 1 46.22 52.07 -40.95
C MET A 1 47.18 52.19 -39.77
N THR A 2 47.15 53.31 -39.09
CA THR A 2 47.98 53.62 -37.91
C THR A 2 47.09 53.66 -36.68
N VAL A 3 47.65 53.31 -35.51
CA VAL A 3 46.91 53.33 -34.25
C VAL A 3 46.76 54.79 -33.78
N SER A 4 45.52 55.25 -33.60
CA SER A 4 45.21 56.61 -33.13
C SER A 4 44.80 56.66 -31.66
N VAL A 5 44.30 55.56 -31.10
CA VAL A 5 43.88 55.45 -29.70
C VAL A 5 44.34 54.09 -29.15
N TRP A 6 44.88 54.10 -27.94
CA TRP A 6 45.35 52.90 -27.25
C TRP A 6 44.87 52.92 -25.80
N THR A 7 44.16 51.87 -25.37
CA THR A 7 43.60 51.80 -24.02
C THR A 7 44.49 50.94 -23.11
N GLY A 8 44.38 51.11 -21.80
CA GLY A 8 45.09 50.25 -20.84
C GLY A 8 44.72 48.76 -20.95
N ALA A 9 43.56 48.43 -21.53
CA ALA A 9 43.22 47.05 -21.87
C ALA A 9 44.02 46.55 -23.07
N ALA A 10 44.26 47.39 -24.08
CA ALA A 10 45.13 47.08 -25.21
C ALA A 10 46.60 46.94 -24.79
N GLU A 11 47.08 47.76 -23.84
CA GLU A 11 48.42 47.61 -23.27
C GLU A 11 48.63 46.24 -22.62
N ARG A 12 47.64 45.75 -21.86
CA ARG A 12 47.68 44.40 -21.26
C ARG A 12 47.63 43.30 -22.31
N LEU A 13 46.92 43.54 -23.42
CA LEU A 13 46.66 42.52 -24.43
C LEU A 13 47.85 42.33 -25.39
N TRP A 14 48.54 43.42 -25.76
CA TRP A 14 49.68 43.38 -26.69
C TRP A 14 51.04 43.68 -26.06
N GLY A 15 51.11 44.22 -24.83
CA GLY A 15 52.35 44.48 -24.11
C GLY A 15 53.10 45.75 -24.52
N TYR A 16 52.50 46.59 -25.38
CA TYR A 16 53.02 47.91 -25.76
C TYR A 16 52.31 48.99 -24.96
N SER A 17 53.06 49.94 -24.40
CA SER A 17 52.45 51.13 -23.81
C SER A 17 51.84 52.02 -24.89
N ALA A 18 50.94 52.93 -24.51
CA ALA A 18 50.31 53.89 -25.42
C ALA A 18 51.37 54.66 -26.23
N ASP A 19 52.45 55.13 -25.59
CA ASP A 19 53.55 55.85 -26.26
C ASP A 19 54.27 55.02 -27.33
N GLN A 20 54.26 53.68 -27.21
CA GLN A 20 54.91 52.76 -28.15
C GLN A 20 53.96 52.32 -29.27
N ALA A 21 52.66 52.24 -28.97
CA ALA A 21 51.65 51.73 -29.90
C ALA A 21 51.07 52.84 -30.80
N LEU A 22 50.96 54.07 -30.28
CA LEU A 22 50.42 55.21 -31.04
C LEU A 22 51.28 55.50 -32.28
N HIS A 23 50.60 55.81 -33.39
CA HIS A 23 51.20 56.07 -34.71
C HIS A 23 51.94 54.89 -35.37
N SER A 24 52.06 53.74 -34.68
CA SER A 24 52.63 52.52 -35.26
C SER A 24 51.67 51.87 -36.28
N PRO A 25 52.19 51.11 -37.28
CA PRO A 25 51.35 50.39 -38.22
C PRO A 25 50.54 49.28 -37.53
N ALA A 26 49.21 49.33 -37.64
CA ALA A 26 48.32 48.35 -37.00
C ALA A 26 48.56 46.90 -37.48
N LYS A 27 49.18 46.72 -38.67
CA LYS A 27 49.51 45.42 -39.26
C LYS A 27 50.51 44.61 -38.43
N GLY A 28 51.37 45.27 -37.62
CA GLY A 28 52.38 44.61 -36.80
C GLY A 28 51.84 43.96 -35.52
N LEU A 29 50.58 44.24 -35.14
CA LEU A 29 49.98 43.81 -33.87
C LEU A 29 49.18 42.50 -33.98
N LEU A 30 48.95 41.97 -35.20
CA LEU A 30 48.20 40.73 -35.43
C LEU A 30 49.12 39.65 -36.02
N VAL A 31 49.07 38.41 -35.52
CA VAL A 31 49.89 37.31 -36.06
C VAL A 31 49.18 36.66 -37.24
N SER A 32 49.94 36.40 -38.29
CA SER A 32 49.54 35.67 -39.50
C SER A 32 48.80 34.37 -39.22
N GLY A 33 47.60 34.22 -39.79
CA GLY A 33 46.78 33.00 -39.69
C GLY A 33 45.28 33.21 -39.97
N ALA A 34 44.77 34.44 -39.96
CA ALA A 34 43.44 34.75 -40.46
C ALA A 34 43.51 34.98 -41.99
N PRO A 35 42.65 34.36 -42.82
CA PRO A 35 42.55 34.73 -44.22
C PRO A 35 42.02 36.17 -44.28
N GLU A 36 42.85 37.06 -44.83
CA GLU A 36 42.48 38.40 -45.31
C GLU A 36 42.28 39.52 -44.27
N ILE A 37 43.39 39.98 -43.66
CA ILE A 37 43.47 41.29 -42.98
C ILE A 37 42.87 42.45 -43.83
N PRO A 38 43.01 42.51 -45.17
CA PRO A 38 42.35 43.54 -45.98
C PRO A 38 40.81 43.45 -46.01
N ARG A 39 40.21 42.26 -45.89
CA ARG A 39 38.75 42.09 -45.84
C ARG A 39 38.15 42.48 -44.51
N ILE A 40 38.87 42.25 -43.41
CA ILE A 40 38.45 42.63 -42.05
C ILE A 40 38.22 44.15 -41.93
N PHE A 41 38.96 44.94 -42.71
CA PHE A 41 38.86 46.40 -42.74
C PHE A 41 38.12 46.93 -43.99
N ALA A 42 37.46 46.08 -44.77
CA ALA A 42 36.80 46.45 -46.03
C ALA A 42 35.45 47.18 -45.89
N GLY A 43 35.21 47.82 -44.74
CA GLY A 43 34.03 48.68 -44.50
C GLY A 43 32.82 47.99 -43.84
N SER A 44 32.88 46.69 -43.56
CA SER A 44 31.84 45.97 -42.80
C SER A 44 32.30 45.64 -41.38
N PRO A 45 31.40 45.64 -40.38
CA PRO A 45 31.71 45.13 -39.05
C PRO A 45 32.18 43.67 -39.11
N TRP A 46 33.19 43.33 -38.32
CA TRP A 46 33.76 41.99 -38.25
C TRP A 46 33.94 41.55 -36.80
N SER A 47 33.70 40.27 -36.52
CA SER A 47 33.99 39.66 -35.22
C SER A 47 34.60 38.27 -35.40
N GLY A 48 35.61 37.93 -34.62
CA GLY A 48 36.18 36.59 -34.63
C GLY A 48 37.39 36.43 -33.73
N ARG A 49 37.82 35.18 -33.56
CA ARG A 49 39.00 34.83 -32.77
C ARG A 49 40.26 35.03 -33.59
N VAL A 50 41.17 35.87 -33.12
CA VAL A 50 42.49 36.07 -33.73
C VAL A 50 43.60 35.64 -32.78
N ARG A 51 44.73 35.22 -33.36
CA ARG A 51 45.98 35.07 -32.61
C ARG A 51 46.72 36.40 -32.62
N ILE A 52 46.99 36.90 -31.43
CA ILE A 52 47.80 38.09 -31.19
C ILE A 52 49.15 37.65 -30.62
N ARG A 53 50.19 38.44 -30.89
CA ARG A 53 51.51 38.25 -30.30
C ARG A 53 51.81 39.43 -29.41
N HIS A 54 52.02 39.12 -28.15
CA HIS A 54 52.44 40.08 -27.15
C HIS A 54 53.91 40.45 -27.36
N ARG A 55 54.33 41.61 -26.83
CA ARG A 55 55.68 42.18 -26.98
C ARG A 55 56.83 41.25 -26.58
N ASP A 56 56.61 40.39 -25.58
CA ASP A 56 57.59 39.40 -25.11
C ASP A 56 57.69 38.14 -25.98
N GLY A 57 56.91 38.07 -27.06
CA GLY A 57 56.89 36.96 -28.02
C GLY A 57 55.83 35.90 -27.74
N HIS A 58 55.06 35.97 -26.65
CA HIS A 58 54.00 34.99 -26.40
C HIS A 58 52.80 35.21 -27.33
N GLU A 59 52.21 34.13 -27.83
CA GLU A 59 50.98 34.17 -28.62
C GLU A 59 49.78 33.85 -27.74
N SER A 60 48.73 34.67 -27.84
CA SER A 60 47.46 34.45 -27.16
C SER A 60 46.31 34.57 -28.15
N ALA A 61 45.21 33.88 -27.88
CA ALA A 61 43.99 33.99 -28.67
C ALA A 61 43.08 35.03 -28.03
N ALA A 62 42.60 35.99 -28.83
CA ALA A 62 41.68 37.03 -28.39
C ALA A 62 40.46 37.08 -29.32
N ASP A 63 39.27 37.19 -28.73
CA ASP A 63 38.04 37.44 -29.47
C ASP A 63 37.91 38.95 -29.68
N LEU A 64 38.06 39.40 -30.93
CA LEU A 64 38.04 40.81 -31.28
C LEU A 64 36.82 41.15 -32.13
N ARG A 65 36.31 42.37 -31.94
CA ARG A 65 35.31 43.04 -32.77
C ARG A 65 35.92 44.26 -33.40
N ILE A 66 35.65 44.44 -34.68
CA ILE A 66 36.14 45.54 -35.51
C ILE A 66 34.93 46.22 -36.13
N THR A 67 34.75 47.50 -35.83
CA THR A 67 33.63 48.28 -36.36
C THR A 67 34.17 49.48 -37.11
N PRO A 68 33.75 49.75 -38.35
CA PRO A 68 34.13 50.97 -39.04
C PRO A 68 33.59 52.18 -38.28
N LEU A 69 34.43 53.21 -38.13
CA LEU A 69 34.10 54.50 -37.56
C LEU A 69 34.22 55.54 -38.68
N ASP A 70 33.18 56.34 -38.85
CA ASP A 70 33.28 57.54 -39.69
C ASP A 70 33.90 58.64 -38.83
N THR A 71 35.05 59.19 -39.25
CA THR A 71 35.72 60.26 -38.52
C THR A 71 35.93 61.45 -39.45
N ASP A 72 35.84 62.67 -38.91
CA ASP A 72 35.88 63.94 -39.66
C ASP A 72 37.17 64.18 -40.50
N GLY A 73 38.11 63.23 -40.52
CA GLY A 73 39.34 63.25 -41.32
C GLY A 73 39.69 61.94 -42.04
N GLY A 74 38.78 60.95 -42.11
CA GLY A 74 38.99 59.70 -42.86
C GLY A 74 38.29 58.47 -42.26
N ALA A 75 38.40 57.32 -42.95
CA ALA A 75 37.87 56.05 -42.45
C ALA A 75 38.68 55.53 -41.26
N GLY A 76 38.03 55.41 -40.10
CA GLY A 76 38.58 54.82 -38.87
C GLY A 76 37.99 53.45 -38.57
N TRP A 77 38.57 52.73 -37.62
CA TRP A 77 37.99 51.48 -37.12
C TRP A 77 38.20 51.36 -35.61
N LEU A 78 37.15 50.96 -34.90
CA LEU A 78 37.20 50.61 -33.49
C LEU A 78 37.49 49.12 -33.35
N VAL A 79 38.58 48.77 -32.68
CA VAL A 79 38.88 47.39 -32.30
C VAL A 79 38.66 47.23 -30.80
N TRP A 80 37.76 46.33 -30.41
CA TRP A 80 37.47 46.05 -29.00
C TRP A 80 37.17 44.57 -28.78
N GLY A 81 37.41 44.06 -27.57
CA GLY A 81 37.15 42.67 -27.22
C GLY A 81 36.91 42.51 -25.72
N PRO A 82 36.11 41.53 -25.28
CA PRO A 82 35.86 41.30 -23.86
C PRO A 82 37.15 40.84 -23.16
N ASN A 83 37.35 41.33 -21.94
CA ASN A 83 38.49 41.00 -21.09
C ASN A 83 38.28 39.62 -20.42
N THR A 84 38.01 38.57 -21.21
CA THR A 84 37.76 37.21 -20.71
C THR A 84 38.89 36.29 -21.11
N PHE A 85 39.89 36.17 -20.24
CA PHE A 85 40.93 35.15 -20.37
C PHE A 85 40.33 33.77 -20.04
N GLY A 86 40.47 32.81 -20.97
CA GLY A 86 40.49 31.38 -20.64
C GLY A 86 39.17 30.63 -20.47
N ARG A 87 37.99 31.23 -20.68
CA ARG A 87 36.73 30.48 -20.83
C ARG A 87 36.20 30.64 -22.26
N PRO A 88 35.91 29.55 -23.00
CA PRO A 88 35.27 29.67 -24.31
C PRO A 88 33.87 30.27 -24.11
N GLY A 89 33.69 31.54 -24.48
CA GLY A 89 32.37 32.13 -24.66
C GLY A 89 31.69 31.54 -25.89
N LEU A 90 30.35 31.55 -25.91
CA LEU A 90 29.60 31.28 -27.13
C LEU A 90 30.00 32.31 -28.20
N ASP A 91 30.14 31.86 -29.45
CA ASP A 91 30.27 32.74 -30.61
C ASP A 91 29.12 33.78 -30.57
N PRO A 92 29.39 35.09 -30.68
CA PRO A 92 28.34 36.11 -30.73
C PRO A 92 27.18 35.80 -31.67
N ALA A 93 27.45 35.23 -32.85
CA ALA A 93 26.39 34.85 -33.79
C ALA A 93 25.56 33.66 -33.26
N ALA A 94 26.20 32.70 -32.59
CA ALA A 94 25.53 31.59 -31.93
C ALA A 94 24.78 32.03 -30.66
N SER A 95 25.30 33.02 -29.93
CA SER A 95 24.65 33.65 -28.77
C SER A 95 23.41 34.41 -29.22
N ASP A 96 23.53 35.21 -30.27
CA ASP A 96 22.42 35.97 -30.86
C ASP A 96 21.31 35.04 -31.35
N ALA A 97 21.68 34.00 -32.12
CA ALA A 97 20.74 32.97 -32.57
C ALA A 97 20.10 32.20 -31.39
N PHE A 98 20.87 31.86 -30.35
CA PHE A 98 20.34 31.17 -29.18
C PHE A 98 19.36 32.05 -28.39
N PHE A 99 19.68 33.32 -28.16
CA PHE A 99 18.81 34.21 -27.40
C PHE A 99 17.55 34.57 -28.19
N HIS A 100 17.66 34.91 -29.48
CA HIS A 100 16.50 35.32 -30.28
C HIS A 100 15.61 34.15 -30.72
N HIS A 101 16.19 33.00 -31.10
CA HIS A 101 15.43 31.86 -31.64
C HIS A 101 15.22 30.70 -30.64
N SER A 102 15.55 30.88 -29.36
CA SER A 102 15.21 29.89 -28.34
C SER A 102 13.69 29.70 -28.26
N PRO A 103 13.18 28.47 -28.22
CA PRO A 103 11.75 28.17 -28.04
C PRO A 103 11.25 28.44 -26.60
N ILE A 104 12.13 28.90 -25.71
CA ILE A 104 11.82 29.27 -24.33
C ILE A 104 11.72 30.80 -24.26
N SER A 105 10.69 31.33 -23.60
CA SER A 105 10.56 32.78 -23.45
C SER A 105 11.60 33.32 -22.47
N LEU A 106 12.36 34.30 -22.95
CA LEU A 106 13.38 35.01 -22.19
C LEU A 106 13.01 36.49 -22.19
N VAL A 107 12.95 37.09 -21.01
CA VAL A 107 12.74 38.53 -20.84
C VAL A 107 13.78 39.06 -19.86
N ILE A 108 14.36 40.22 -20.17
CA ILE A 108 15.29 40.93 -19.30
C ILE A 108 14.61 42.21 -18.81
N TRP A 109 14.65 42.36 -17.50
CA TRP A 109 14.10 43.49 -16.76
C TRP A 109 15.25 44.31 -16.19
N ASP A 110 15.20 45.64 -16.26
CA ASP A 110 16.17 46.51 -15.59
C ASP A 110 15.97 46.53 -14.06
N ARG A 111 16.72 47.39 -13.36
CA ARG A 111 16.66 47.49 -11.89
C ARG A 111 15.35 48.12 -11.40
N GLU A 112 14.69 48.86 -12.27
CA GLU A 112 13.39 49.48 -12.07
C GLU A 112 12.25 48.57 -12.56
N LEU A 113 12.55 47.30 -12.89
CA LEU A 113 11.63 46.28 -13.38
C LEU A 113 10.89 46.65 -14.67
N ARG A 114 11.57 47.41 -15.55
CA ARG A 114 11.09 47.69 -16.91
C ARG A 114 11.68 46.69 -17.90
N CYS A 115 10.87 46.26 -18.85
CA CYS A 115 11.29 45.34 -19.89
C CYS A 115 12.32 46.00 -20.81
N VAL A 116 13.57 45.51 -20.85
CA VAL A 116 14.63 46.08 -21.71
C VAL A 116 15.00 45.19 -22.89
N TRP A 117 14.62 43.90 -22.84
CA TRP A 117 14.81 42.98 -23.94
C TRP A 117 13.92 41.74 -23.77
N PHE A 118 13.49 41.15 -24.88
CA PHE A 118 12.82 39.85 -24.92
C PHE A 118 13.08 39.15 -26.25
N ASN A 119 12.89 37.83 -26.29
CA ASN A 119 13.04 37.04 -27.51
C ASN A 119 11.72 36.75 -28.25
N ASP A 120 11.83 36.20 -29.46
CA ASP A 120 10.68 35.98 -30.35
C ASP A 120 9.60 35.11 -29.71
N SER A 121 9.99 34.15 -28.87
CA SER A 121 9.09 33.22 -28.18
C SER A 121 8.06 33.90 -27.28
N VAL A 122 8.31 35.12 -26.79
CA VAL A 122 7.36 35.89 -25.96
C VAL A 122 6.02 36.13 -26.67
N HIS A 123 6.03 36.38 -27.99
CA HIS A 123 4.80 36.63 -28.76
C HIS A 123 3.90 35.40 -28.86
N ASN A 124 4.44 34.20 -28.61
CA ASN A 124 3.71 32.94 -28.76
C ASN A 124 3.13 32.42 -27.43
N GLN A 125 3.35 33.12 -26.32
CA GLN A 125 2.91 32.66 -24.98
C GLN A 125 1.74 33.51 -24.44
N GLU A 126 0.79 32.83 -23.81
CA GLU A 126 -0.46 33.42 -23.26
C GLU A 126 -0.22 34.31 -22.02
N ILE A 127 0.96 34.21 -21.40
CA ILE A 127 1.33 35.00 -20.21
C ILE A 127 1.90 36.38 -20.54
N TYR A 128 2.07 36.75 -21.81
CA TYR A 128 2.57 38.07 -22.20
C TYR A 128 1.53 38.85 -23.00
N SER A 129 1.67 40.18 -23.04
CA SER A 129 0.88 41.04 -23.92
C SER A 129 1.11 40.68 -25.40
N SER A 130 0.10 40.86 -26.25
CA SER A 130 0.21 40.63 -27.70
C SER A 130 1.21 41.57 -28.37
N GLU A 131 1.38 42.77 -27.82
CA GLU A 131 2.37 43.76 -28.21
C GLU A 131 3.15 44.17 -26.94
N PRO A 132 4.19 43.41 -26.54
CA PRO A 132 5.00 43.75 -25.38
C PRO A 132 5.92 44.93 -25.72
N GLU A 133 5.83 46.02 -24.96
CA GLU A 133 6.63 47.22 -25.19
C GLU A 133 7.93 47.22 -24.39
N LEU A 134 9.03 47.58 -25.04
CA LEU A 134 10.28 47.91 -24.35
C LEU A 134 10.08 49.18 -23.51
N GLY A 135 10.49 49.13 -22.25
CA GLY A 135 10.27 50.16 -21.24
C GLY A 135 8.99 49.97 -20.42
N GLY A 136 8.11 49.04 -20.78
CA GLY A 136 6.89 48.72 -20.03
C GLY A 136 7.17 48.03 -18.69
N TYR A 137 6.28 48.23 -17.70
CA TYR A 137 6.40 47.58 -16.40
C TYR A 137 5.93 46.12 -16.46
N VAL A 138 6.29 45.33 -15.43
CA VAL A 138 5.90 43.91 -15.31
C VAL A 138 4.39 43.73 -15.49
N THR A 139 3.57 44.61 -14.90
CA THR A 139 2.10 44.55 -15.00
C THR A 139 1.54 44.86 -16.39
N ASP A 140 2.31 45.57 -17.22
CA ASP A 140 1.90 45.94 -18.58
C ASP A 140 2.29 44.84 -19.58
N VAL A 141 3.43 44.20 -19.34
CA VAL A 141 4.03 43.19 -20.24
C VAL A 141 3.55 41.78 -19.90
N VAL A 142 3.28 41.45 -18.64
CA VAL A 142 2.85 40.11 -18.18
C VAL A 142 1.34 40.05 -17.93
N ARG A 143 0.64 39.22 -18.70
CA ARG A 143 -0.81 38.93 -18.62
C ARG A 143 -1.09 37.65 -17.84
N ALA A 144 -0.71 37.64 -16.57
CA ALA A 144 -0.98 36.55 -15.64
C ALA A 144 -1.95 36.96 -14.54
N ARG A 145 -2.52 35.98 -13.82
CA ARG A 145 -3.25 36.21 -12.57
C ARG A 145 -2.26 36.76 -11.54
N HIS A 146 -2.57 37.91 -10.98
CA HIS A 146 -1.76 38.57 -9.93
C HIS A 146 -0.32 38.92 -10.35
N PRO A 147 -0.09 39.72 -11.41
CA PRO A 147 1.25 40.10 -11.86
C PRO A 147 2.05 40.88 -10.79
N GLU A 148 1.37 41.52 -9.84
CA GLU A 148 1.98 42.20 -8.69
C GLU A 148 2.75 41.26 -7.74
N ILE A 149 2.47 39.96 -7.76
CA ILE A 149 3.21 38.96 -6.98
C ILE A 149 4.54 38.65 -7.68
N LEU A 150 4.54 38.55 -9.01
CA LEU A 150 5.74 38.34 -9.81
C LEU A 150 6.71 39.53 -9.68
N GLU A 151 6.18 40.75 -9.73
CA GLU A 151 6.98 41.98 -9.55
C GLU A 151 7.68 42.00 -8.18
N ARG A 152 6.96 41.66 -7.10
CA ARG A 152 7.55 41.52 -5.75
C ARG A 152 8.61 40.43 -5.68
N ALA A 153 8.40 39.31 -6.38
CA ALA A 153 9.39 38.24 -6.46
C ALA A 153 10.66 38.69 -7.18
N MET A 154 10.54 39.43 -8.29
CA MET A 154 11.67 40.02 -9.02
C MET A 154 12.43 41.05 -8.16
N ALA A 155 11.73 41.93 -7.45
CA ALA A 155 12.35 42.89 -6.53
C ALA A 155 13.16 42.19 -5.42
N ARG A 156 12.66 41.06 -4.90
CA ARG A 156 13.39 40.25 -3.92
C ARG A 156 14.66 39.65 -4.51
N VAL A 157 14.59 39.08 -5.73
CA VAL A 157 15.75 38.50 -6.44
C VAL A 157 16.81 39.58 -6.72
N LEU A 158 16.41 40.78 -7.13
CA LEU A 158 17.32 41.93 -7.28
C LEU A 158 18.05 42.24 -5.97
N HIS A 159 17.30 42.31 -4.86
CA HIS A 159 17.83 42.69 -3.56
C HIS A 159 18.80 41.66 -2.98
N ASN A 160 18.42 40.38 -2.95
CA ASN A 160 19.19 39.35 -2.25
C ASN A 160 20.09 38.49 -3.15
N GLY A 161 19.89 38.53 -4.48
CA GLY A 161 20.66 37.73 -5.45
C GLY A 161 20.35 36.24 -5.46
N VAL A 162 19.38 35.78 -4.67
CA VAL A 162 18.99 34.36 -4.62
C VAL A 162 18.02 34.10 -5.78
N PRO A 163 18.35 33.18 -6.72
CA PRO A 163 17.46 32.88 -7.84
C PRO A 163 16.16 32.23 -7.34
N LEU A 164 15.05 32.59 -7.98
CA LEU A 164 13.75 31.96 -7.73
C LEU A 164 13.45 31.00 -8.88
N LEU A 165 13.28 29.72 -8.58
CA LEU A 165 12.95 28.68 -9.56
C LEU A 165 11.55 28.14 -9.29
N GLY A 166 10.85 27.70 -10.33
CA GLY A 166 9.57 27.01 -10.15
C GLY A 166 8.39 27.92 -9.85
N TYR A 167 8.46 29.22 -10.18
CA TYR A 167 7.37 30.14 -9.91
C TYR A 167 6.26 29.95 -10.95
N GLU A 168 5.05 29.61 -10.51
CA GLU A 168 3.92 29.33 -11.40
C GLU A 168 3.16 30.60 -11.80
N LEU A 169 3.08 30.86 -13.10
CA LEU A 169 2.24 31.90 -13.69
C LEU A 169 1.05 31.28 -14.42
N TRP A 170 -0.13 31.75 -14.07
CA TRP A 170 -1.38 31.36 -14.70
C TRP A 170 -1.85 32.48 -15.63
N PRO A 171 -2.10 32.24 -16.92
CA PRO A 171 -2.62 33.26 -17.81
C PRO A 171 -3.94 33.86 -17.29
N THR A 172 -4.16 35.15 -17.53
CA THR A 172 -5.45 35.80 -17.21
C THR A 172 -6.59 35.17 -18.01
N GLU A 173 -6.36 34.89 -19.29
CA GLU A 173 -7.26 34.17 -20.19
C GLU A 173 -6.50 33.01 -20.85
N ALA A 174 -6.65 31.80 -20.30
CA ALA A 174 -5.98 30.62 -20.84
C ALA A 174 -6.78 30.02 -22.01
N ARG A 175 -6.11 29.67 -23.11
CA ARG A 175 -6.74 28.97 -24.26
C ARG A 175 -7.18 27.54 -23.92
N ALA A 176 -6.60 26.96 -22.86
CA ALA A 176 -7.00 25.68 -22.28
C ALA A 176 -6.99 25.77 -20.75
N PRO A 177 -7.93 25.11 -20.05
CA PRO A 177 -8.15 25.30 -18.60
C PRO A 177 -6.98 24.88 -17.69
N ASP A 178 -6.01 24.11 -18.20
CA ASP A 178 -4.93 23.50 -17.41
C ASP A 178 -3.51 23.92 -17.85
N ARG A 179 -3.39 25.06 -18.55
CA ARG A 179 -2.10 25.61 -18.97
C ARG A 179 -1.58 26.64 -17.96
N TYR A 180 -0.37 26.40 -17.45
CA TYR A 180 0.38 27.37 -16.66
C TYR A 180 1.84 27.44 -17.15
N TYR A 181 2.58 28.41 -16.66
CA TYR A 181 3.98 28.63 -17.04
C TYR A 181 4.85 28.55 -15.80
N CYS A 182 5.92 27.77 -15.90
CA CYS A 182 6.93 27.71 -14.88
C CYS A 182 8.00 28.76 -15.19
N VAL A 183 8.23 29.66 -14.24
CA VAL A 183 9.14 30.80 -14.39
C VAL A 183 10.32 30.67 -13.45
N ALA A 184 11.52 30.86 -14.00
CA ALA A 184 12.74 31.08 -13.25
C ALA A 184 13.14 32.56 -13.32
N LEU A 185 13.51 33.14 -12.19
CA LEU A 185 13.99 34.51 -12.04
C LEU A 185 15.45 34.48 -11.59
N ILE A 186 16.33 35.07 -12.40
CA ILE A 186 17.78 35.04 -12.20
C ILE A 186 18.28 36.48 -12.21
N ARG A 187 19.02 36.90 -11.17
CA ARG A 187 19.65 38.22 -11.16
C ARG A 187 20.80 38.26 -12.18
N LEU A 188 20.83 39.31 -12.99
CA LEU A 188 21.93 39.59 -13.89
C LEU A 188 22.90 40.52 -13.18
N ASP A 189 24.13 40.08 -12.98
CA ASP A 189 25.19 40.87 -12.35
C ASP A 189 26.21 41.34 -13.39
N GLY A 190 26.66 42.59 -13.25
CA GLY A 190 27.70 43.18 -14.06
C GLY A 190 29.09 42.63 -13.70
N PRO A 191 30.12 42.94 -14.51
CA PRO A 191 31.50 42.51 -14.24
C PRO A 191 32.05 42.99 -12.89
N ASP A 192 31.47 44.04 -12.34
CA ASP A 192 31.79 44.65 -11.04
C ASP A 192 30.93 44.09 -9.88
N GLY A 193 30.11 43.07 -10.14
CA GLY A 193 29.22 42.45 -9.16
C GLY A 193 27.98 43.26 -8.80
N ARG A 194 27.72 44.37 -9.52
CA ARG A 194 26.51 45.17 -9.31
C ARG A 194 25.33 44.58 -10.09
N PRO A 195 24.10 44.58 -9.52
CA PRO A 195 22.94 44.07 -10.23
C PRO A 195 22.61 44.98 -11.41
N LEU A 196 22.48 44.39 -12.60
CA LEU A 196 22.04 45.01 -13.84
C LEU A 196 20.53 44.88 -14.03
N GLY A 197 19.92 43.82 -13.49
CA GLY A 197 18.52 43.49 -13.74
C GLY A 197 18.13 42.07 -13.35
N VAL A 198 16.97 41.63 -13.82
CA VAL A 198 16.49 40.24 -13.68
C VAL A 198 16.25 39.65 -15.06
N CYS A 199 16.71 38.43 -15.29
CA CYS A 199 16.25 37.61 -16.41
C CYS A 199 15.13 36.70 -15.92
N SER A 200 13.96 36.77 -16.58
CA SER A 200 12.90 35.79 -16.40
C SER A 200 12.89 34.80 -17.56
N VAL A 201 12.89 33.52 -17.23
CA VAL A 201 12.79 32.41 -18.17
C VAL A 201 11.46 31.73 -17.93
N ALA A 202 10.59 31.71 -18.94
CA ALA A 202 9.27 31.11 -18.84
C ALA A 202 9.11 29.95 -19.83
N VAL A 203 8.69 28.80 -19.30
CA VAL A 203 8.42 27.60 -20.07
C VAL A 203 6.98 27.19 -19.85
N GLN A 204 6.27 26.93 -20.95
CA GLN A 204 4.90 26.43 -20.88
C GLN A 204 4.91 25.04 -20.26
N ALA A 205 4.15 24.86 -19.19
CA ALA A 205 3.91 23.57 -18.55
C ALA A 205 2.44 23.18 -18.77
N SER A 206 2.21 21.96 -19.23
CA SER A 206 0.92 21.29 -19.13
C SER A 206 1.03 20.34 -17.94
N THR A 207 0.29 20.60 -16.86
CA THR A 207 0.21 19.74 -15.65
C THR A 207 1.37 18.76 -15.47
N GLY A 208 2.58 19.31 -15.33
CA GLY A 208 3.82 18.57 -15.13
C GLY A 208 3.96 18.11 -13.67
N GLN A 209 3.01 17.30 -13.20
CA GLN A 209 3.08 16.57 -11.93
C GLN A 209 3.37 15.06 -12.13
N GLU A 210 3.53 14.60 -13.37
CA GLU A 210 3.67 13.17 -13.69
C GLU A 210 4.88 12.51 -13.00
N VAL A 211 6.04 13.16 -12.84
CA VAL A 211 7.21 12.47 -12.27
C VAL A 211 7.12 12.28 -10.75
N GLY A 212 6.66 13.29 -10.00
CA GLY A 212 6.48 13.20 -8.54
C GLY A 212 5.27 12.39 -8.13
N GLY A 213 4.13 12.60 -8.82
CA GLY A 213 2.91 11.83 -8.65
C GLY A 213 3.08 10.36 -9.03
N LEU A 214 3.67 10.04 -10.19
CA LEU A 214 3.96 8.63 -10.53
C LEU A 214 4.93 8.02 -9.53
N ARG A 215 5.96 8.74 -9.07
CA ARG A 215 6.90 8.19 -8.09
C ARG A 215 6.20 7.84 -6.79
N LEU A 216 5.35 8.73 -6.27
CA LEU A 216 4.56 8.47 -5.05
C LEU A 216 3.57 7.31 -5.26
N LEU A 217 2.91 7.24 -6.42
CA LEU A 217 2.00 6.16 -6.79
C LEU A 217 2.73 4.82 -6.99
N ASN A 218 3.98 4.83 -7.43
CA ASN A 218 4.82 3.65 -7.62
C ASN A 218 5.45 3.18 -6.29
N GLU A 219 5.88 4.11 -5.43
CA GLU A 219 6.31 3.83 -4.05
C GLU A 219 5.14 3.21 -3.26
N ALA A 220 3.94 3.78 -3.38
CA ALA A 220 2.70 3.23 -2.82
C ALA A 220 2.44 1.79 -3.28
N LYS A 221 2.63 1.48 -4.58
CA LYS A 221 2.48 0.12 -5.13
C LYS A 221 3.45 -0.89 -4.50
N SER A 222 4.64 -0.47 -4.12
CA SER A 222 5.67 -1.35 -3.53
C SER A 222 5.50 -1.56 -2.01
N ARG A 223 4.95 -0.58 -1.29
CA ARG A 223 4.87 -0.59 0.18
C ARG A 223 3.48 -0.95 0.71
N ILE A 224 2.43 -0.52 0.00
CA ILE A 224 1.04 -0.75 0.37
C ILE A 224 0.60 -2.05 -0.31
N GLY A 225 0.45 -3.13 0.46
CA GLY A 225 -0.03 -4.43 -0.04
C GLY A 225 0.88 -5.64 0.19
N ALA A 226 2.06 -5.48 0.81
CA ALA A 226 2.89 -6.64 1.18
C ALA A 226 2.30 -7.45 2.35
N ASP A 227 1.48 -6.83 3.20
CA ASP A 227 0.90 -7.44 4.39
C ASP A 227 -0.63 -7.39 4.34
N LEU A 228 -1.27 -8.49 4.74
CA LEU A 228 -2.73 -8.61 4.86
C LEU A 228 -3.26 -8.09 6.22
N ASP A 229 -2.67 -7.00 6.72
CA ASP A 229 -3.10 -6.34 7.97
C ASP A 229 -3.61 -4.91 7.66
N PRO A 230 -4.88 -4.59 8.00
CA PRO A 230 -5.46 -3.29 7.72
C PRO A 230 -4.81 -2.14 8.50
N LEU A 231 -4.29 -2.37 9.71
CA LEU A 231 -3.57 -1.35 10.50
C LEU A 231 -2.20 -1.07 9.90
N VAL A 232 -1.45 -2.12 9.54
CA VAL A 232 -0.13 -1.97 8.89
C VAL A 232 -0.28 -1.25 7.55
N THR A 233 -1.28 -1.64 6.75
CA THR A 233 -1.56 -1.00 5.46
C THR A 233 -1.94 0.47 5.63
N SER A 234 -2.79 0.79 6.61
CA SER A 234 -3.20 2.16 6.91
C SER A 234 -2.02 3.02 7.38
N GLN A 235 -1.15 2.46 8.23
CA GLN A 235 0.06 3.14 8.68
C GLN A 235 1.00 3.43 7.51
N ARG A 236 1.25 2.45 6.63
CA ARG A 236 2.10 2.64 5.45
C ARG A 236 1.56 3.65 4.47
N LEU A 237 0.23 3.73 4.30
CA LEU A 237 -0.38 4.79 3.50
C LEU A 237 -0.03 6.17 4.08
N ALA A 238 -0.18 6.36 5.39
CA ALA A 238 0.17 7.62 6.04
C ALA A 238 1.65 7.96 5.86
N GLU A 239 2.55 7.00 6.11
CA GLU A 239 4.00 7.15 5.96
C GLU A 239 4.45 7.39 4.52
N THR A 240 3.72 6.85 3.54
CA THR A 240 4.06 7.05 2.12
C THR A 240 3.72 8.47 1.68
N ALA A 241 2.61 9.02 2.17
CA ALA A 241 2.16 10.36 1.82
C ALA A 241 2.99 11.49 2.48
N VAL A 242 3.67 11.21 3.59
CA VAL A 242 4.53 12.17 4.29
C VAL A 242 6.01 11.93 3.95
N PRO A 243 6.82 12.96 3.62
CA PRO A 243 6.48 14.38 3.50
C PRO A 243 6.03 14.80 2.10
N ASN A 244 5.98 13.85 1.14
CA ASN A 244 5.93 14.18 -0.29
C ASN A 244 4.63 14.84 -0.75
N LEU A 245 3.49 14.49 -0.14
CA LEU A 245 2.19 15.06 -0.44
C LEU A 245 1.73 16.03 0.65
N ALA A 246 1.88 15.64 1.91
CA ALA A 246 1.37 16.35 3.08
C ALA A 246 2.38 16.34 4.24
N ASP A 247 2.25 17.32 5.14
CA ASP A 247 3.08 17.43 6.34
C ASP A 247 2.57 16.51 7.46
N TYR A 248 1.27 16.22 7.44
CA TYR A 248 0.60 15.33 8.39
C TYR A 248 -0.54 14.57 7.72
N VAL A 249 -0.61 13.27 7.97
CA VAL A 249 -1.63 12.38 7.40
C VAL A 249 -2.19 11.46 8.49
N THR A 250 -3.52 11.31 8.50
CA THR A 250 -4.21 10.31 9.33
C THR A 250 -5.17 9.47 8.52
N ILE A 251 -5.24 8.19 8.89
CA ILE A 251 -6.14 7.20 8.33
C ILE A 251 -7.04 6.71 9.45
N ASP A 252 -8.32 7.06 9.36
CA ASP A 252 -9.33 6.72 10.36
C ASP A 252 -10.36 5.77 9.73
N LEU A 253 -10.47 4.53 10.25
CA LEU A 253 -11.36 3.50 9.73
C LEU A 253 -12.65 3.41 10.54
N VAL A 254 -13.77 3.07 9.90
CA VAL A 254 -15.08 2.88 10.57
C VAL A 254 -15.26 1.51 11.23
N GLU A 255 -14.34 0.56 10.98
CA GLU A 255 -14.41 -0.79 11.55
C GLU A 255 -13.42 -0.96 12.70
N ALA A 256 -13.94 -1.40 13.85
CA ALA A 256 -13.15 -1.88 14.97
C ALA A 256 -12.49 -3.21 14.59
N VAL A 257 -11.16 -3.23 14.45
CA VAL A 257 -10.38 -4.47 14.62
C VAL A 257 -9.64 -4.38 15.96
N PRO A 258 -10.33 -4.74 17.04
CA PRO A 258 -9.71 -5.54 18.11
C PRO A 258 -10.21 -6.98 18.05
N LEU A 259 -9.32 -7.94 18.33
CA LEU A 259 -9.55 -9.40 18.31
C LEU A 259 -10.60 -9.91 19.33
N ASP A 260 -11.29 -9.03 20.06
CA ASP A 260 -12.04 -9.33 21.27
C ASP A 260 -13.37 -8.55 21.43
N LYS A 261 -13.80 -7.75 20.45
CA LYS A 261 -15.07 -6.97 20.55
C LYS A 261 -15.88 -6.97 19.24
N GLU A 262 -17.22 -6.85 19.38
CA GLU A 262 -18.16 -6.89 18.24
C GLU A 262 -17.82 -5.86 17.15
N PRO A 263 -17.89 -6.25 15.86
CA PRO A 263 -17.60 -5.36 14.74
C PRO A 263 -18.68 -4.27 14.57
N LEU A 264 -18.24 -3.03 14.38
CA LEU A 264 -19.11 -1.94 13.94
C LEU A 264 -19.53 -2.18 12.48
N ARG A 265 -20.85 -2.29 12.26
CA ARG A 265 -21.47 -2.56 10.96
C ARG A 265 -20.98 -1.59 9.87
N ARG A 266 -20.73 -2.12 8.66
CA ARG A 266 -20.51 -1.32 7.43
C ARG A 266 -21.66 -0.31 7.26
N LEU A 267 -21.35 0.96 7.00
CA LEU A 267 -22.38 1.94 6.63
C LEU A 267 -23.03 1.55 5.30
N LYS A 268 -24.27 1.07 5.36
CA LYS A 268 -25.22 1.18 4.24
C LYS A 268 -25.79 2.60 4.24
N SER A 269 -26.26 3.06 3.09
CA SER A 269 -26.70 4.44 2.76
C SER A 269 -27.76 5.08 3.67
N THR A 270 -28.20 4.41 4.75
CA THR A 270 -29.37 4.77 5.56
C THR A 270 -29.13 4.77 7.08
N ASP A 271 -27.93 4.44 7.57
CA ASP A 271 -27.70 4.33 9.02
C ASP A 271 -27.49 5.70 9.69
N THR A 272 -28.42 6.10 10.57
CA THR A 272 -28.45 7.40 11.26
C THR A 272 -27.55 7.48 12.48
N ARG A 273 -26.79 6.42 12.81
CA ARG A 273 -25.80 6.41 13.90
C ARG A 273 -24.46 6.96 13.41
N ILE A 274 -23.88 7.89 14.17
CA ILE A 274 -22.54 8.43 13.94
C ILE A 274 -21.54 7.27 14.18
N PRO A 275 -20.75 6.86 13.18
CA PRO A 275 -19.84 5.74 13.35
C PRO A 275 -18.71 6.08 14.32
N GLY A 276 -18.37 5.15 15.21
CA GLY A 276 -17.13 5.20 15.97
C GLY A 276 -15.97 4.92 15.03
N PHE A 277 -15.06 5.88 14.89
CA PHE A 277 -13.83 5.70 14.11
C PHE A 277 -12.71 5.20 14.98
N TYR A 278 -11.68 4.64 14.35
CA TYR A 278 -10.44 4.30 15.01
C TYR A 278 -9.24 4.74 14.19
N ARG A 279 -8.24 5.32 14.86
CA ARG A 279 -7.02 5.77 14.19
C ARG A 279 -6.16 4.57 13.80
N ALA A 280 -6.24 4.19 12.53
CA ALA A 280 -5.54 3.04 11.97
C ALA A 280 -4.11 3.40 11.53
N GLY A 281 -3.89 4.64 11.07
CA GLY A 281 -2.58 5.11 10.67
C GLY A 281 -2.40 6.60 10.95
N ALA A 282 -1.18 7.00 11.29
CA ALA A 282 -0.80 8.40 11.43
C ALA A 282 0.68 8.60 11.10
N ALA A 283 0.99 9.65 10.34
CA ALA A 283 2.35 10.06 10.04
C ALA A 283 2.44 11.59 10.02
N SER A 284 3.56 12.13 10.49
CA SER A 284 3.85 13.57 10.52
C SER A 284 5.32 13.78 10.21
N ILE A 285 5.66 14.96 9.71
CA ILE A 285 7.05 15.44 9.67
C ILE A 285 7.62 15.71 11.07
N HIS A 286 6.76 15.74 12.10
CA HIS A 286 7.16 15.83 13.50
C HIS A 286 7.04 14.46 14.18
N ASP A 287 8.16 13.97 14.74
CA ASP A 287 8.24 12.64 15.38
C ASP A 287 7.27 12.46 16.54
N ASP A 288 6.87 13.54 17.21
CA ASP A 288 5.96 13.52 18.36
C ASP A 288 4.48 13.54 17.99
N LEU A 289 4.14 13.56 16.69
CA LEU A 289 2.74 13.59 16.20
C LEU A 289 1.90 14.66 16.90
N ARG A 290 2.48 15.83 17.18
CA ARG A 290 1.82 16.94 17.89
C ARG A 290 0.53 17.43 17.24
N GLU A 291 0.33 17.13 15.95
CA GLU A 291 -0.91 17.34 15.19
C GLU A 291 -2.06 16.41 15.59
N SER A 292 -1.76 15.30 16.25
CA SER A 292 -2.69 14.22 16.52
C SER A 292 -3.28 14.32 17.92
N LEU A 293 -4.60 14.54 17.99
CA LEU A 293 -5.37 14.48 19.24
C LEU A 293 -5.52 13.06 19.80
N TRP A 294 -5.41 12.04 18.93
CA TRP A 294 -5.66 10.63 19.27
C TRP A 294 -4.44 9.80 18.94
N ALA A 295 -4.09 8.85 19.81
CA ALA A 295 -3.04 7.89 19.51
C ALA A 295 -3.51 6.91 18.43
N ARG A 296 -2.57 6.36 17.65
CA ARG A 296 -2.88 5.19 16.81
C ARG A 296 -3.39 4.10 17.74
N GLY A 297 -4.46 3.43 17.33
CA GLY A 297 -5.06 2.47 18.23
C GLY A 297 -6.14 3.05 19.16
N THR A 298 -6.72 4.23 18.88
CA THR A 298 -7.76 4.79 19.75
C THR A 298 -8.99 5.26 18.98
N PRO A 299 -10.18 5.24 19.62
CA PRO A 299 -11.38 5.78 19.02
C PRO A 299 -11.26 7.28 18.73
N VAL A 300 -11.65 7.69 17.52
CA VAL A 300 -11.63 9.09 17.08
C VAL A 300 -13.04 9.66 17.14
N TYR A 301 -13.17 10.81 17.81
CA TYR A 301 -14.43 11.55 17.85
C TYR A 301 -14.53 12.52 16.67
N VAL A 302 -15.66 12.46 15.96
CA VAL A 302 -15.94 13.32 14.81
C VAL A 302 -17.28 14.05 15.03
N PRO A 303 -17.28 15.40 15.08
CA PRO A 303 -18.51 16.15 15.28
C PRO A 303 -19.52 15.95 14.14
N PRO A 304 -20.84 15.92 14.43
CA PRO A 304 -21.88 15.69 13.41
C PRO A 304 -21.91 16.76 12.30
N ALA A 305 -21.59 18.00 12.64
CA ALA A 305 -21.58 19.15 11.72
C ALA A 305 -20.19 19.43 11.12
N SER A 306 -19.29 18.43 11.10
CA SER A 306 -17.94 18.59 10.57
C SER A 306 -17.80 18.12 9.10
N PRO A 307 -16.78 18.63 8.38
CA PRO A 307 -16.46 18.15 7.03
C PRO A 307 -16.20 16.65 6.97
N PHE A 308 -15.60 16.06 8.00
CA PHE A 308 -15.39 14.62 8.12
C PHE A 308 -16.71 13.83 8.02
N THR A 309 -17.75 14.25 8.75
CA THR A 309 -19.09 13.63 8.68
C THR A 309 -19.72 13.80 7.29
N THR A 310 -19.52 14.97 6.66
CA THR A 310 -20.01 15.24 5.30
C THR A 310 -19.36 14.32 4.26
N VAL A 311 -18.04 14.12 4.33
CA VAL A 311 -17.29 13.22 3.44
C VAL A 311 -17.80 11.78 3.55
N LEU A 312 -18.03 11.29 4.77
CA LEU A 312 -18.59 9.96 4.99
C LEU A 312 -19.99 9.80 4.38
N LYS A 313 -20.88 10.75 4.66
CA LYS A 313 -22.28 10.67 4.24
C LYS A 313 -22.40 10.79 2.73
N ASN A 314 -21.71 11.77 2.15
CA ASN A 314 -21.86 12.13 0.74
C ASN A 314 -20.88 11.39 -0.16
N ARG A 315 -19.89 10.69 0.41
CA ARG A 315 -18.89 9.91 -0.34
C ARG A 315 -18.07 10.75 -1.32
N ARG A 316 -17.90 12.03 -1.01
CA ARG A 316 -17.16 13.01 -1.82
C ARG A 316 -16.07 13.64 -0.98
N SER A 317 -14.91 13.82 -1.58
CA SER A 317 -13.77 14.47 -0.92
C SER A 317 -14.12 15.91 -0.54
N TYR A 318 -13.52 16.36 0.56
CA TYR A 318 -13.59 17.73 1.02
C TYR A 318 -12.21 18.38 0.84
N PHE A 319 -12.20 19.58 0.29
CA PHE A 319 -10.98 20.29 -0.06
C PHE A 319 -11.08 21.74 0.40
N GLU A 320 -10.17 22.12 1.27
CA GLU A 320 -10.09 23.44 1.88
C GLU A 320 -8.65 23.95 1.72
N PRO A 321 -8.35 24.69 0.62
CA PRO A 321 -6.98 25.12 0.32
C PRO A 321 -6.44 26.05 1.40
N VAL A 322 -7.30 26.89 1.99
CA VAL A 322 -6.98 27.73 3.14
C VAL A 322 -8.01 27.44 4.21
N LEU A 323 -7.56 26.90 5.35
CA LEU A 323 -8.40 26.57 6.50
C LEU A 323 -9.09 27.82 7.05
N ASP A 324 -10.42 27.81 7.05
CA ASP A 324 -11.24 28.86 7.63
C ASP A 324 -11.27 28.73 9.15
N THR A 325 -10.53 29.62 9.82
CA THR A 325 -10.48 29.72 11.28
C THR A 325 -11.35 30.85 11.83
N SER A 326 -12.24 31.42 10.99
CA SER A 326 -13.14 32.50 11.41
C SER A 326 -14.29 32.01 12.30
N PRO A 327 -14.83 32.88 13.18
CA PRO A 327 -16.01 32.54 13.99
C PRO A 327 -17.21 32.16 13.11
N GLY A 328 -17.86 31.05 13.44
CA GLY A 328 -18.97 30.44 12.69
C GLY A 328 -18.55 29.29 11.77
N ALA A 329 -17.25 29.04 11.60
CA ALA A 329 -16.75 27.90 10.84
C ALA A 329 -17.01 26.56 11.58
N TRP A 330 -16.85 25.44 10.87
CA TRP A 330 -17.09 24.11 11.42
C TRP A 330 -16.20 23.80 12.65
N LEU A 331 -15.05 24.47 12.75
CA LEU A 331 -14.08 24.39 13.84
C LEU A 331 -14.62 24.86 15.19
N ASP A 332 -15.65 25.70 15.24
CA ASP A 332 -16.26 26.15 16.50
C ASP A 332 -16.91 25.00 17.28
N ASN A 333 -17.25 23.91 16.58
CA ASN A 333 -17.81 22.70 17.19
C ASN A 333 -16.73 21.70 17.67
N ASP A 334 -15.43 22.03 17.52
CA ASP A 334 -14.30 21.18 17.91
C ASP A 334 -13.15 22.03 18.53
N PRO A 335 -13.30 22.49 19.79
CA PRO A 335 -12.34 23.41 20.41
C PRO A 335 -10.95 22.80 20.62
N ASP A 336 -10.86 21.48 20.80
CA ASP A 336 -9.59 20.77 20.93
C ASP A 336 -8.82 20.78 19.62
N ARG A 337 -9.48 20.49 18.49
CA ARG A 337 -8.86 20.56 17.16
C ARG A 337 -8.49 21.98 16.77
N ALA A 338 -9.35 22.95 17.06
CA ALA A 338 -9.06 24.36 16.80
C ALA A 338 -7.80 24.83 17.55
N ARG A 339 -7.56 24.33 18.77
CA ARG A 339 -6.33 24.58 19.52
C ARG A 339 -5.10 24.01 18.81
N VAL A 340 -5.17 22.74 18.39
CA VAL A 340 -4.05 22.07 17.70
C VAL A 340 -3.72 22.77 16.39
N ILE A 341 -4.72 23.05 15.53
CA ILE A 341 -4.54 23.75 14.25
C ILE A 341 -3.78 25.07 14.44
N ARG A 342 -4.16 25.86 15.46
CA ARG A 342 -3.48 27.13 15.77
C ARG A 342 -2.06 26.93 16.29
N GLN A 343 -1.81 25.90 17.10
CA GLN A 343 -0.49 25.64 17.68
C GLN A 343 0.51 25.07 16.67
N THR A 344 0.05 24.23 15.74
CA THR A 344 0.91 23.57 14.75
C THR A 344 0.97 24.33 13.42
N GLY A 345 0.15 25.37 13.24
CA GLY A 345 0.14 26.19 12.04
C GLY A 345 -0.47 25.49 10.82
N MET A 346 -1.36 24.52 11.04
CA MET A 346 -2.09 23.88 9.94
C MET A 346 -2.88 24.92 9.16
N HIS A 347 -2.70 24.95 7.84
CA HIS A 347 -3.32 25.98 6.99
C HIS A 347 -4.03 25.43 5.76
N SER A 348 -3.85 24.16 5.41
CA SER A 348 -4.49 23.54 4.23
C SER A 348 -4.93 22.11 4.50
N LEU A 349 -6.12 21.72 4.03
CA LEU A 349 -6.79 20.46 4.38
C LEU A 349 -7.41 19.76 3.17
N ILE A 350 -7.14 18.46 3.04
CA ILE A 350 -7.87 17.53 2.18
C ILE A 350 -8.41 16.40 3.05
N ILE A 351 -9.68 16.02 2.85
CA ILE A 351 -10.28 14.83 3.44
C ILE A 351 -10.85 13.98 2.30
N VAL A 352 -10.36 12.76 2.16
CA VAL A 352 -10.77 11.81 1.11
C VAL A 352 -11.47 10.61 1.74
N PRO A 353 -12.61 10.15 1.21
CA PRO A 353 -13.22 8.91 1.67
C PRO A 353 -12.45 7.69 1.16
N LEU A 354 -12.19 6.73 2.04
CA LEU A 354 -11.62 5.43 1.65
C LEU A 354 -12.75 4.53 1.17
N GLN A 355 -12.85 4.34 -0.15
CA GLN A 355 -13.96 3.62 -0.77
C GLN A 355 -13.48 2.39 -1.53
N ALA A 356 -14.16 1.27 -1.29
CA ALA A 356 -13.95 0.04 -2.05
C ALA A 356 -15.30 -0.65 -2.28
N ARG A 357 -15.53 -1.09 -3.53
CA ARG A 357 -16.70 -1.91 -3.92
C ARG A 357 -18.05 -1.36 -3.41
N GLY A 358 -18.22 -0.03 -3.48
CA GLY A 358 -19.46 0.66 -3.08
C GLY A 358 -19.65 0.88 -1.57
N ALA A 359 -18.68 0.47 -0.74
CA ALA A 359 -18.65 0.70 0.71
C ALA A 359 -17.60 1.75 1.09
N THR A 360 -17.86 2.49 2.18
CA THR A 360 -16.93 3.44 2.77
C THR A 360 -16.27 2.79 3.98
N LEU A 361 -14.95 2.60 3.90
CA LEU A 361 -14.12 1.95 4.93
C LEU A 361 -13.60 2.92 5.98
N GLY A 362 -13.58 4.22 5.66
CA GLY A 362 -13.02 5.25 6.51
C GLY A 362 -12.75 6.53 5.75
N ILE A 363 -11.84 7.34 6.29
CA ILE A 363 -11.36 8.59 5.69
C ILE A 363 -9.84 8.68 5.81
N ALA A 364 -9.23 9.31 4.81
CA ALA A 364 -7.85 9.76 4.82
C ALA A 364 -7.83 11.29 4.91
N VAL A 365 -7.07 11.83 5.86
CA VAL A 365 -6.97 13.27 6.12
C VAL A 365 -5.54 13.70 5.86
N PHE A 366 -5.35 14.70 5.01
CA PHE A 366 -4.07 15.26 4.63
C PHE A 366 -4.02 16.73 5.02
N VAL A 367 -2.92 17.15 5.64
CA VAL A 367 -2.77 18.51 6.17
C VAL A 367 -1.39 19.06 5.80
N ARG A 368 -1.33 20.34 5.45
CA ARG A 368 -0.09 21.12 5.36
C ARG A 368 -0.01 22.14 6.50
N SER A 369 1.18 22.29 7.06
CA SER A 369 1.54 23.21 8.13
C SER A 369 2.86 23.93 7.83
N GLN A 370 3.96 23.20 7.66
CA GLN A 370 5.27 23.79 7.36
C GLN A 370 5.43 24.19 5.89
N ASN A 371 4.86 23.41 4.96
CA ASN A 371 4.90 23.77 3.55
C ASN A 371 4.06 25.03 3.33
N PRO A 372 4.63 26.16 2.89
CA PRO A 372 3.89 27.42 2.78
C PRO A 372 2.89 27.44 1.62
N VAL A 373 2.93 26.45 0.72
CA VAL A 373 2.04 26.37 -0.45
C VAL A 373 0.78 25.55 -0.10
N PRO A 374 -0.43 26.16 -0.18
CA PRO A 374 -1.70 25.44 -0.06
C PRO A 374 -1.81 24.24 -0.98
N PHE A 375 -2.64 23.25 -0.61
CA PHE A 375 -3.00 22.19 -1.53
C PHE A 375 -3.69 22.74 -2.79
N SER A 376 -3.37 22.13 -3.93
CA SER A 376 -4.02 22.38 -5.22
C SER A 376 -5.07 21.32 -5.52
N LYS A 377 -5.88 21.53 -6.57
CA LYS A 377 -6.79 20.49 -7.09
C LYS A 377 -6.04 19.25 -7.61
N ALA A 378 -4.81 19.42 -8.05
CA ALA A 378 -4.00 18.31 -8.53
C ALA A 378 -3.50 17.45 -7.34
N ASP A 379 -3.17 18.08 -6.21
CA ASP A 379 -2.88 17.37 -4.96
C ASP A 379 -4.10 16.59 -4.44
N LEU A 380 -5.31 17.16 -4.59
CA LEU A 380 -6.56 16.46 -4.29
C LEU A 380 -6.71 15.20 -5.15
N ALA A 381 -6.51 15.31 -6.47
CA ALA A 381 -6.61 14.15 -7.37
C ALA A 381 -5.58 13.05 -7.02
N LEU A 382 -4.37 13.44 -6.62
CA LEU A 382 -3.33 12.51 -6.16
C LEU A 382 -3.71 11.84 -4.83
N ALA A 383 -4.27 12.61 -3.88
CA ALA A 383 -4.78 12.08 -2.61
C ALA A 383 -5.93 11.09 -2.85
N GLU A 384 -6.84 11.39 -3.78
CA GLU A 384 -7.94 10.50 -4.20
C GLU A 384 -7.44 9.19 -4.79
N GLU A 385 -6.45 9.24 -5.68
CA GLU A 385 -5.85 8.04 -6.28
C GLU A 385 -5.13 7.16 -5.23
N LEU A 386 -4.36 7.78 -4.32
CA LEU A 386 -3.71 7.06 -3.22
C LEU A 386 -4.73 6.40 -2.29
N ALA A 387 -5.78 7.14 -1.92
CA ALA A 387 -6.86 6.64 -1.08
C ALA A 387 -7.63 5.50 -1.75
N ALA A 388 -7.93 5.60 -3.05
CA ALA A 388 -8.62 4.56 -3.80
C ALA A 388 -7.82 3.23 -3.82
N ARG A 389 -6.51 3.31 -4.07
CA ARG A 389 -5.63 2.12 -4.06
C ARG A 389 -5.54 1.48 -2.70
N ALA A 390 -5.29 2.28 -1.67
CA ALA A 390 -5.21 1.77 -0.31
C ALA A 390 -6.54 1.22 0.19
N ALA A 391 -7.67 1.83 -0.17
CA ALA A 391 -8.99 1.34 0.18
C ALA A 391 -9.26 -0.07 -0.37
N LEU A 392 -8.83 -0.37 -1.60
CA LEU A 392 -8.95 -1.73 -2.15
C LEU A 392 -8.12 -2.75 -1.35
N ILE A 393 -6.90 -2.39 -0.96
CA ILE A 393 -6.00 -3.27 -0.19
C ILE A 393 -6.55 -3.48 1.22
N ILE A 394 -7.03 -2.42 1.87
CA ILE A 394 -7.67 -2.47 3.19
C ILE A 394 -8.96 -3.31 3.13
N ASP A 395 -9.81 -3.17 2.11
CA ASP A 395 -11.01 -4.02 1.95
C ASP A 395 -10.64 -5.49 1.81
N ASN A 396 -9.60 -5.80 1.04
CA ASN A 396 -9.11 -7.17 0.88
C ASN A 396 -8.61 -7.75 2.21
N ALA A 397 -7.79 -6.99 2.97
CA ALA A 397 -7.30 -7.41 4.28
C ALA A 397 -8.44 -7.63 5.29
N LEU A 398 -9.43 -6.73 5.32
CA LEU A 398 -10.61 -6.86 6.18
C LEU A 398 -11.46 -8.08 5.81
N ARG A 399 -11.66 -8.35 4.51
CA ARG A 399 -12.39 -9.55 4.05
C ARG A 399 -11.69 -10.83 4.44
N TYR A 400 -10.39 -10.92 4.15
CA TYR A 400 -9.59 -12.09 4.49
C TYR A 400 -9.61 -12.37 6.01
N THR A 401 -9.45 -11.33 6.83
CA THR A 401 -9.51 -11.45 8.29
C THR A 401 -10.87 -11.97 8.76
N ARG A 402 -11.97 -11.45 8.20
CA ARG A 402 -13.33 -11.90 8.56
C ARG A 402 -13.59 -13.35 8.14
N GLU A 403 -13.23 -13.72 6.91
CA GLU A 403 -13.37 -15.09 6.39
C GLU A 403 -12.58 -16.07 7.25
N ARG A 404 -11.31 -15.75 7.55
CA ARG A 404 -10.46 -16.56 8.44
C ARG A 404 -11.02 -16.65 9.86
N THR A 405 -11.53 -15.55 10.42
CA THR A 405 -12.10 -15.56 11.78
C THR A 405 -13.37 -16.40 11.83
N ALA A 406 -14.23 -16.31 10.81
CA ALA A 406 -15.44 -17.13 10.70
C ALA A 406 -15.10 -18.62 10.57
N ALA A 407 -14.13 -18.96 9.71
CA ALA A 407 -13.66 -20.33 9.53
C ALA A 407 -13.09 -20.91 10.84
N LEU A 408 -12.21 -20.17 11.54
CA LEU A 408 -11.67 -20.57 12.84
C LEU A 408 -12.74 -20.71 13.93
N ALA A 409 -13.76 -19.84 13.93
CA ALA A 409 -14.88 -19.92 14.86
C ALA A 409 -15.73 -21.18 14.62
N ILE A 410 -15.97 -21.53 13.35
CA ILE A 410 -16.65 -22.77 12.97
C ILE A 410 -15.81 -23.98 13.38
N GLN A 411 -14.51 -24.00 13.06
CA GLN A 411 -13.60 -25.08 13.44
C GLN A 411 -13.60 -25.32 14.97
N ARG A 412 -13.48 -24.24 15.76
CA ARG A 412 -13.53 -24.32 17.23
C ARG A 412 -14.89 -24.78 17.78
N ALA A 413 -15.98 -24.50 17.07
CA ALA A 413 -17.30 -24.98 17.47
C ALA A 413 -17.48 -26.48 17.16
N LEU A 414 -16.81 -26.98 16.12
CA LEU A 414 -16.99 -28.34 15.63
C LEU A 414 -16.09 -29.37 16.31
N VAL A 415 -14.86 -29.01 16.71
CA VAL A 415 -13.93 -29.92 17.40
C VAL A 415 -14.02 -29.77 18.92
N PRO A 416 -14.37 -30.82 19.70
CA PRO A 416 -14.43 -30.71 21.16
C PRO A 416 -13.06 -30.45 21.78
N HIS A 417 -12.94 -29.35 22.55
CA HIS A 417 -11.67 -28.95 23.20
C HIS A 417 -11.46 -29.57 24.60
N HIS A 418 -12.48 -30.21 25.19
CA HIS A 418 -12.40 -30.89 26.48
C HIS A 418 -13.23 -32.15 26.44
N LEU A 419 -12.58 -33.28 26.13
CA LEU A 419 -13.19 -34.60 26.25
C LEU A 419 -12.80 -35.19 27.60
N SER A 420 -13.79 -35.62 28.37
CA SER A 420 -13.56 -36.34 29.62
C SER A 420 -14.45 -37.57 29.65
N GLY A 421 -13.83 -38.73 29.79
CA GLY A 421 -14.50 -39.99 30.09
C GLY A 421 -14.79 -40.18 31.57
N GLY A 422 -14.61 -39.14 32.41
CA GLY A 422 -14.71 -39.26 33.86
C GLY A 422 -13.55 -40.06 34.45
N SER A 423 -13.82 -40.87 35.47
CA SER A 423 -12.81 -41.73 36.13
C SER A 423 -12.62 -43.08 35.43
N THR A 424 -13.49 -43.44 34.49
CA THR A 424 -13.50 -44.77 33.84
C THR A 424 -12.81 -44.78 32.49
N VAL A 425 -12.62 -43.61 31.86
CA VAL A 425 -11.92 -43.49 30.58
C VAL A 425 -11.02 -42.26 30.55
N GLU A 426 -9.72 -42.48 30.37
CA GLU A 426 -8.70 -41.46 30.05
C GLU A 426 -8.64 -41.29 28.53
N VAL A 427 -8.55 -40.05 28.04
CA VAL A 427 -8.70 -39.74 26.62
C VAL A 427 -7.56 -38.85 26.12
N ALA A 428 -7.03 -39.15 24.94
CA ALA A 428 -6.16 -38.26 24.17
C ALA A 428 -6.61 -38.22 22.71
N THR A 429 -6.59 -37.03 22.09
CA THR A 429 -7.08 -36.86 20.71
C THR A 429 -6.16 -36.00 19.86
N ARG A 430 -6.14 -36.27 18.56
CA ARG A 430 -5.49 -35.42 17.56
C ARG A 430 -6.41 -35.27 16.36
N TYR A 431 -6.43 -34.06 15.81
CA TYR A 431 -7.23 -33.69 14.65
C TYR A 431 -6.38 -32.86 13.69
N LEU A 432 -6.28 -33.28 12.44
CA LEU A 432 -5.47 -32.65 11.41
C LEU A 432 -6.32 -32.50 10.13
N PRO A 433 -6.87 -31.31 9.85
CA PRO A 433 -7.71 -31.11 8.67
C PRO A 433 -6.88 -31.02 7.38
N ALA A 434 -7.40 -31.56 6.28
CA ALA A 434 -6.75 -31.55 4.96
C ALA A 434 -6.66 -30.15 4.34
N ASP A 435 -7.76 -29.38 4.43
CA ASP A 435 -7.82 -28.03 3.86
C ASP A 435 -7.18 -27.00 4.81
N THR A 436 -5.95 -26.60 4.49
CA THR A 436 -5.20 -25.56 5.21
C THR A 436 -5.82 -24.15 5.09
N HIS A 437 -6.68 -23.88 4.10
CA HIS A 437 -7.29 -22.56 3.88
C HIS A 437 -8.62 -22.41 4.63
N ALA A 438 -9.47 -23.44 4.62
CA ALA A 438 -10.70 -23.45 5.40
C ALA A 438 -10.47 -23.89 6.86
N GLY A 439 -9.51 -24.78 7.11
CA GLY A 439 -9.27 -25.36 8.42
C GLY A 439 -10.43 -26.19 8.97
N VAL A 440 -11.38 -26.62 8.12
CA VAL A 440 -12.56 -27.38 8.55
C VAL A 440 -12.75 -28.61 7.68
N GLY A 441 -12.94 -29.75 8.33
CA GLY A 441 -13.06 -31.06 7.73
C GLY A 441 -14.40 -31.77 7.95
N GLY A 442 -14.56 -32.94 7.32
CA GLY A 442 -15.70 -33.86 7.45
C GLY A 442 -15.62 -34.77 8.68
N ASP A 443 -14.40 -35.01 9.16
CA ASP A 443 -14.10 -35.86 10.31
C ASP A 443 -14.59 -35.32 11.65
N TRP A 444 -15.12 -36.20 12.51
CA TRP A 444 -15.39 -35.89 13.91
C TRP A 444 -15.15 -37.07 14.85
N PHE A 445 -14.96 -36.74 16.13
CA PHE A 445 -15.01 -37.69 17.23
C PHE A 445 -15.72 -37.08 18.43
N ASP A 446 -16.25 -37.92 19.31
CA ASP A 446 -16.84 -37.47 20.56
C ASP A 446 -16.71 -38.51 21.69
N VAL A 447 -16.68 -38.02 22.93
CA VAL A 447 -16.71 -38.83 24.16
C VAL A 447 -17.86 -38.34 25.02
N ILE A 448 -18.83 -39.22 25.22
CA ILE A 448 -20.10 -38.86 25.84
C ILE A 448 -20.32 -39.72 27.08
N GLN A 449 -20.38 -39.08 28.24
CA GLN A 449 -20.79 -39.74 29.48
C GLN A 449 -22.27 -40.12 29.41
N LEU A 450 -22.54 -41.38 29.77
CA LEU A 450 -23.86 -41.97 29.91
C LEU A 450 -24.13 -42.30 31.38
N SER A 451 -25.32 -42.81 31.68
CA SER A 451 -25.68 -43.29 33.01
C SER A 451 -24.78 -44.46 33.45
N ASP A 452 -24.69 -44.65 34.77
CA ASP A 452 -23.92 -45.73 35.41
C ASP A 452 -22.40 -45.70 35.16
N GLY A 453 -21.85 -44.56 34.78
CA GLY A 453 -20.41 -44.41 34.50
C GLY A 453 -20.00 -45.01 33.15
N ARG A 454 -20.97 -45.45 32.34
CA ARG A 454 -20.74 -45.89 30.96
C ARG A 454 -20.30 -44.70 30.10
N VAL A 455 -19.48 -44.99 29.10
CA VAL A 455 -18.92 -43.96 28.20
C VAL A 455 -19.16 -44.39 26.76
N ALA A 456 -19.77 -43.50 25.97
CA ALA A 456 -19.84 -43.66 24.53
C ALA A 456 -18.64 -42.99 23.86
N LEU A 457 -17.99 -43.72 22.96
CA LEU A 457 -16.93 -43.25 22.08
C LEU A 457 -17.44 -43.25 20.65
N VAL A 458 -17.24 -42.14 19.95
CA VAL A 458 -17.75 -41.93 18.60
C VAL A 458 -16.61 -41.44 17.72
N VAL A 459 -16.52 -41.99 16.51
CA VAL A 459 -15.75 -41.41 15.41
C VAL A 459 -16.57 -41.53 14.13
N GLY A 460 -16.44 -40.57 13.24
CA GLY A 460 -17.05 -40.66 11.93
C GLY A 460 -16.43 -39.68 10.96
N ASP A 461 -16.74 -39.91 9.70
CA ASP A 461 -16.26 -39.11 8.57
C ASP A 461 -17.42 -38.85 7.59
N VAL A 462 -17.51 -37.63 7.08
CA VAL A 462 -18.50 -37.20 6.10
C VAL A 462 -17.86 -37.21 4.72
N VAL A 463 -18.52 -37.86 3.76
CA VAL A 463 -18.02 -37.94 2.39
C VAL A 463 -17.79 -36.53 1.80
N GLY A 464 -16.56 -36.27 1.40
CA GLY A 464 -16.10 -35.03 0.77
C GLY A 464 -15.50 -34.03 1.76
N HIS A 465 -14.88 -32.98 1.25
CA HIS A 465 -14.11 -32.03 2.06
C HIS A 465 -14.68 -30.61 2.02
N GLY A 466 -14.25 -29.77 2.97
CA GLY A 466 -14.57 -28.35 3.04
C GLY A 466 -15.89 -28.01 3.74
N ILE A 467 -16.41 -26.81 3.47
CA ILE A 467 -17.43 -26.19 4.34
C ILE A 467 -18.76 -26.96 4.40
N ASN A 468 -19.16 -27.62 3.30
CA ASN A 468 -20.41 -28.38 3.27
C ASN A 468 -20.30 -29.66 4.11
N ALA A 469 -19.17 -30.37 4.02
CA ALA A 469 -18.88 -31.54 4.84
C ALA A 469 -18.84 -31.18 6.33
N ALA A 470 -18.21 -30.06 6.68
CA ALA A 470 -18.17 -29.54 8.04
C ALA A 470 -19.55 -29.23 8.63
N VAL A 471 -20.47 -28.69 7.84
CA VAL A 471 -21.84 -28.41 8.30
C VAL A 471 -22.61 -29.71 8.53
N THR A 472 -22.48 -30.68 7.62
CA THR A 472 -23.06 -32.02 7.77
C THR A 472 -22.51 -32.73 9.01
N MET A 473 -21.19 -32.69 9.20
CA MET A 473 -20.51 -33.22 10.38
C MET A 473 -21.05 -32.61 11.67
N GLY A 474 -21.19 -31.27 11.74
CA GLY A 474 -21.75 -30.60 12.91
C GLY A 474 -23.17 -31.05 13.26
N HIS A 475 -24.00 -31.28 12.24
CA HIS A 475 -25.35 -31.84 12.41
C HIS A 475 -25.32 -33.28 12.91
N LEU A 476 -24.50 -34.14 12.29
CA LEU A 476 -24.40 -35.56 12.67
C LEU A 476 -23.89 -35.67 14.10
N ARG A 477 -22.80 -34.98 14.45
CA ARG A 477 -22.25 -34.95 15.80
C ARG A 477 -23.29 -34.50 16.85
N ALA A 478 -24.00 -33.41 16.58
CA ALA A 478 -25.05 -32.93 17.48
C ALA A 478 -26.20 -33.95 17.64
N THR A 479 -26.58 -34.61 16.54
CA THR A 479 -27.59 -35.66 16.51
C THR A 479 -27.14 -36.88 17.31
N THR A 480 -25.93 -37.39 17.07
CA THR A 480 -25.35 -38.50 17.83
C THR A 480 -25.33 -38.19 19.33
N ARG A 481 -24.90 -36.98 19.70
CA ARG A 481 -24.88 -36.54 21.09
C ARG A 481 -26.27 -36.49 21.71
N ALA A 482 -27.29 -36.03 20.98
CA ALA A 482 -28.67 -36.04 21.45
C ALA A 482 -29.22 -37.47 21.60
N LEU A 483 -29.01 -38.32 20.59
CA LEU A 483 -29.48 -39.71 20.59
C LEU A 483 -28.79 -40.57 21.65
N SER A 484 -27.52 -40.31 21.94
CA SER A 484 -26.78 -41.03 22.99
C SER A 484 -27.45 -40.92 24.37
N LYS A 485 -28.20 -39.84 24.62
CA LYS A 485 -28.96 -39.64 25.87
C LYS A 485 -30.18 -40.53 26.00
N LEU A 486 -30.61 -41.17 24.91
CA LEU A 486 -31.62 -42.23 24.94
C LEU A 486 -31.03 -43.59 25.37
N GLU A 487 -29.70 -43.71 25.39
CA GLU A 487 -28.96 -44.91 25.80
C GLU A 487 -29.39 -46.19 25.07
N LEU A 488 -29.77 -46.04 23.80
CA LEU A 488 -30.11 -47.15 22.90
C LEU A 488 -28.89 -48.04 22.64
N PRO A 489 -29.10 -49.34 22.31
CA PRO A 489 -28.04 -50.20 21.79
C PRO A 489 -27.36 -49.57 20.57
N PRO A 490 -26.03 -49.74 20.39
CA PRO A 490 -25.28 -49.10 19.29
C PRO A 490 -25.91 -49.25 17.90
N ALA A 491 -26.35 -50.46 17.53
CA ALA A 491 -27.00 -50.70 16.25
C ALA A 491 -28.32 -49.92 16.08
N GLU A 492 -29.14 -49.82 17.12
CA GLU A 492 -30.41 -49.07 17.07
C GLU A 492 -30.16 -47.56 16.99
N LEU A 493 -29.11 -47.06 17.65
CA LEU A 493 -28.71 -45.66 17.56
C LEU A 493 -28.27 -45.30 16.14
N LEU A 494 -27.42 -46.13 15.51
CA LEU A 494 -27.00 -45.91 14.11
C LEU A 494 -28.19 -45.98 13.15
N HIS A 495 -29.15 -46.88 13.38
CA HIS A 495 -30.39 -46.96 12.59
C HIS A 495 -31.23 -45.67 12.68
N LEU A 496 -31.37 -45.11 13.88
CA LEU A 496 -32.09 -43.86 14.07
C LEU A 496 -31.32 -42.67 13.47
N MET A 497 -29.99 -42.69 13.56
CA MET A 497 -29.13 -41.68 12.96
C MET A 497 -29.22 -41.69 11.43
N ASP A 498 -29.24 -42.88 10.79
CA ASP A 498 -29.44 -43.03 9.34
C ASP A 498 -30.77 -42.43 8.89
N LYS A 499 -31.87 -42.73 9.60
CA LYS A 499 -33.18 -42.15 9.30
C LYS A 499 -33.20 -40.62 9.39
N LEU A 500 -32.65 -40.07 10.48
CA LEU A 500 -32.62 -38.62 10.68
C LEU A 500 -31.71 -37.93 9.65
N ALA A 501 -30.57 -38.53 9.30
CA ALA A 501 -29.67 -38.01 8.28
C ALA A 501 -30.37 -37.92 6.90
N VAL A 502 -31.13 -38.96 6.54
CA VAL A 502 -31.93 -38.96 5.30
C VAL A 502 -33.00 -37.85 5.32
N ASP A 503 -33.69 -37.65 6.44
CA ASP A 503 -34.71 -36.59 6.55
C ASP A 503 -34.08 -35.18 6.48
N ILE A 504 -32.95 -34.96 7.17
CA ILE A 504 -32.19 -33.69 7.10
C ILE A 504 -31.70 -33.41 5.67
N ALA A 505 -31.25 -34.45 4.95
CA ALA A 505 -30.82 -34.31 3.57
C ALA A 505 -31.99 -33.90 2.65
N ARG A 506 -33.18 -34.49 2.82
CA ARG A 506 -34.37 -34.11 2.04
C ARG A 506 -34.77 -32.66 2.26
N ASP A 507 -34.81 -32.19 3.51
CA ASP A 507 -35.23 -30.81 3.84
C ASP A 507 -34.28 -29.74 3.28
N ARG A 508 -32.99 -30.05 3.10
CA ARG A 508 -31.98 -29.10 2.61
C ARG A 508 -31.82 -29.06 1.09
N PHE A 509 -32.09 -30.16 0.40
CA PHE A 509 -31.80 -30.29 -1.04
C PHE A 509 -33.07 -30.26 -1.92
N ASP A 510 -34.20 -29.79 -1.40
CA ASP A 510 -35.49 -29.62 -2.12
C ASP A 510 -35.47 -28.50 -3.20
N ASP A 511 -34.29 -27.93 -3.52
CA ASP A 511 -34.12 -26.90 -4.56
C ASP A 511 -33.80 -27.49 -5.97
N GLY A 512 -34.15 -28.76 -6.20
CA GLY A 512 -34.16 -29.41 -7.53
C GLY A 512 -32.81 -29.56 -8.25
N THR A 513 -31.70 -29.17 -7.65
CA THR A 513 -30.39 -29.03 -8.32
C THR A 513 -29.25 -29.83 -7.69
N SER A 514 -29.46 -30.50 -6.56
CA SER A 514 -28.41 -31.21 -5.82
C SER A 514 -28.68 -32.71 -5.72
N THR A 515 -27.64 -33.52 -5.93
CA THR A 515 -27.68 -34.98 -5.78
C THR A 515 -27.79 -35.40 -4.30
N PRO A 516 -28.67 -36.35 -3.94
CA PRO A 516 -28.85 -36.83 -2.55
C PRO A 516 -27.60 -37.39 -1.86
N SER A 517 -26.53 -37.70 -2.59
CA SER A 517 -25.32 -38.34 -2.06
C SER A 517 -24.40 -37.43 -1.25
N ALA A 518 -24.69 -36.12 -1.13
CA ALA A 518 -23.84 -35.16 -0.43
C ALA A 518 -23.98 -35.20 1.11
N PHE A 519 -24.82 -36.10 1.65
CA PHE A 519 -25.06 -36.26 3.10
C PHE A 519 -24.80 -37.71 3.56
N ALA A 520 -23.83 -38.38 2.94
CA ALA A 520 -23.38 -39.71 3.36
C ALA A 520 -22.21 -39.58 4.35
N ALA A 521 -22.19 -40.42 5.39
CA ALA A 521 -21.11 -40.42 6.38
C ALA A 521 -20.83 -41.84 6.91
N THR A 522 -19.57 -42.14 7.19
CA THR A 522 -19.20 -43.30 7.97
C THR A 522 -19.27 -42.98 9.47
N CYS A 523 -19.60 -43.95 10.31
CA CYS A 523 -19.62 -43.74 11.76
C CYS A 523 -19.40 -45.04 12.53
N LEU A 524 -18.54 -44.99 13.54
CA LEU A 524 -18.36 -46.03 14.52
C LEU A 524 -18.84 -45.52 15.89
N TYR A 525 -19.78 -46.26 16.48
CA TYR A 525 -20.34 -45.94 17.79
C TYR A 525 -20.07 -47.07 18.77
N CYS A 526 -19.36 -46.76 19.86
CA CYS A 526 -18.92 -47.71 20.87
C CYS A 526 -19.44 -47.30 22.25
N VAL A 527 -19.89 -48.24 23.07
CA VAL A 527 -20.29 -47.99 24.45
C VAL A 527 -19.51 -48.91 25.37
N TYR A 528 -18.66 -48.34 26.20
CA TYR A 528 -17.96 -49.05 27.26
C TYR A 528 -18.77 -49.05 28.55
N ASP A 529 -18.96 -50.24 29.12
CA ASP A 529 -19.53 -50.43 30.46
C ASP A 529 -18.44 -50.82 31.47
N PRO A 530 -18.12 -49.94 32.44
CA PRO A 530 -17.07 -50.18 33.43
C PRO A 530 -17.41 -51.29 34.44
N LYS A 531 -18.70 -51.63 34.60
CA LYS A 531 -19.13 -52.70 35.53
C LYS A 531 -18.90 -54.08 34.93
N SER A 532 -19.25 -54.26 33.65
CA SER A 532 -19.06 -55.53 32.95
C SER A 532 -17.69 -55.67 32.27
N GLN A 533 -16.95 -54.56 32.12
CA GLN A 533 -15.72 -54.47 31.34
C GLN A 533 -15.93 -54.87 29.86
N ARG A 534 -17.12 -54.59 29.32
CA ARG A 534 -17.48 -54.90 27.94
C ARG A 534 -17.70 -53.63 27.16
N CYS A 535 -17.24 -53.63 25.91
CA CYS A 535 -17.51 -52.59 24.95
C CYS A 535 -18.41 -53.15 23.86
N THR A 536 -19.58 -52.55 23.70
CA THR A 536 -20.53 -52.88 22.63
C THR A 536 -20.39 -51.85 21.53
N MET A 537 -20.29 -52.30 20.28
CA MET A 537 -19.83 -51.49 19.16
C MET A 537 -20.68 -51.77 17.93
N SER A 538 -20.96 -50.76 17.12
CA SER A 538 -21.58 -50.91 15.81
C SER A 538 -20.94 -49.95 14.82
N SER A 539 -20.81 -50.39 13.57
CA SER A 539 -20.18 -49.62 12.49
C SER A 539 -21.15 -49.38 11.34
N ALA A 540 -21.19 -48.14 10.86
CA ALA A 540 -21.80 -47.71 9.61
C ALA A 540 -20.69 -47.40 8.61
N GLY A 541 -20.15 -48.43 7.96
CA GLY A 541 -19.12 -48.31 6.93
C GLY A 541 -17.75 -47.81 7.40
N HIS A 542 -17.54 -47.68 8.72
CA HIS A 542 -16.32 -47.11 9.29
C HIS A 542 -15.27 -48.20 9.60
N PRO A 543 -13.95 -47.91 9.50
CA PRO A 543 -12.90 -48.85 9.84
C PRO A 543 -13.02 -49.45 11.24
N PRO A 544 -12.55 -50.70 11.46
CA PRO A 544 -12.59 -51.33 12.77
C PRO A 544 -11.64 -50.63 13.74
N PRO A 545 -12.01 -50.47 15.02
CA PRO A 545 -11.15 -49.83 16.00
C PRO A 545 -9.99 -50.74 16.41
N ALA A 546 -8.86 -50.11 16.73
CA ALA A 546 -7.71 -50.78 17.32
C ALA A 546 -7.92 -50.98 18.83
N ILE A 547 -7.48 -52.12 19.35
CA ILE A 547 -7.42 -52.46 20.77
C ILE A 547 -5.97 -52.71 21.11
N ILE A 548 -5.37 -51.86 21.95
CA ILE A 548 -4.07 -52.09 22.54
C ILE A 548 -4.27 -52.74 23.92
N PHE A 549 -3.73 -53.94 24.08
CA PHE A 549 -3.76 -54.69 25.32
C PHE A 549 -2.66 -54.21 26.29
N PRO A 550 -2.78 -54.50 27.60
CA PRO A 550 -1.78 -54.09 28.58
C PRO A 550 -0.36 -54.63 28.34
N ASP A 551 -0.23 -55.72 27.57
CA ASP A 551 1.06 -56.28 27.16
C ASP A 551 1.70 -55.55 25.96
N GLY A 552 1.02 -54.52 25.42
CA GLY A 552 1.46 -53.73 24.27
C GLY A 552 1.15 -54.38 22.91
N SER A 553 0.45 -55.52 22.90
CA SER A 553 -0.06 -56.11 21.66
C SER A 553 -1.28 -55.32 21.17
N VAL A 554 -1.40 -55.19 19.84
CA VAL A 554 -2.51 -54.48 19.19
C VAL A 554 -3.36 -55.49 18.44
N ASP A 555 -4.68 -55.35 18.47
CA ASP A 555 -5.61 -56.11 17.63
C ASP A 555 -6.70 -55.19 17.07
N PHE A 556 -7.43 -55.62 16.05
CA PHE A 556 -8.55 -54.86 15.49
C PHE A 556 -9.86 -55.57 15.77
N ALA A 557 -10.85 -54.87 16.31
CA ALA A 557 -12.12 -55.49 16.66
C ALA A 557 -12.91 -55.91 15.41
N GLU A 558 -13.39 -57.15 15.37
CA GLU A 558 -14.24 -57.64 14.29
C GLU A 558 -15.67 -57.08 14.41
N VAL A 559 -15.89 -55.89 13.86
CA VAL A 559 -17.21 -55.23 13.80
C VAL A 559 -17.77 -55.36 12.38
N PRO A 560 -18.94 -56.01 12.19
CA PRO A 560 -19.57 -56.08 10.87
C PRO A 560 -19.81 -54.67 10.28
N PRO A 561 -19.35 -54.40 9.05
CA PRO A 561 -19.56 -53.10 8.44
C PRO A 561 -21.01 -52.96 7.98
N GLY A 562 -21.75 -52.02 8.55
CA GLY A 562 -23.05 -51.57 8.03
C GLY A 562 -22.89 -50.64 6.82
N ALA A 563 -24.01 -50.28 6.19
CA ALA A 563 -24.00 -49.23 5.14
C ALA A 563 -23.70 -47.85 5.75
N PRO A 564 -23.09 -46.91 5.00
CA PRO A 564 -22.92 -45.53 5.47
C PRO A 564 -24.25 -44.87 5.86
N ILE A 565 -24.18 -43.97 6.83
CA ILE A 565 -25.29 -43.14 7.30
C ILE A 565 -25.75 -42.21 6.19
N GLY A 566 -27.06 -41.99 6.07
CA GLY A 566 -27.68 -41.14 5.05
C GLY A 566 -28.08 -41.89 3.78
N VAL A 567 -27.80 -43.20 3.69
CA VAL A 567 -28.19 -44.04 2.56
C VAL A 567 -29.62 -44.58 2.72
N GLY A 568 -30.14 -44.68 3.95
CA GLY A 568 -31.52 -45.12 4.22
C GLY A 568 -31.76 -46.62 3.98
N LEU A 569 -30.68 -47.40 3.84
CA LEU A 569 -30.69 -48.84 3.55
C LEU A 569 -29.95 -49.64 4.63
N GLY A 570 -29.48 -49.01 5.71
CA GLY A 570 -28.60 -49.62 6.69
C GLY A 570 -29.33 -50.59 7.64
N SER A 571 -28.91 -51.85 7.66
CA SER A 571 -29.03 -52.72 8.82
C SER A 571 -27.71 -52.71 9.56
N PHE A 572 -27.73 -52.39 10.85
CA PHE A 572 -26.54 -52.32 11.70
C PHE A 572 -26.54 -53.47 12.69
N GLU A 573 -25.37 -54.06 12.92
CA GLU A 573 -25.17 -55.13 13.89
C GLU A 573 -24.24 -54.66 15.00
N SER A 574 -24.43 -55.18 16.21
CA SER A 574 -23.57 -54.86 17.35
C SER A 574 -22.67 -56.06 17.70
N THR A 575 -21.37 -55.79 17.83
CA THR A 575 -20.39 -56.73 18.39
C THR A 575 -20.05 -56.31 19.81
N GLU A 576 -19.73 -57.28 20.66
CA GLU A 576 -19.34 -57.02 22.04
C GLU A 576 -17.98 -57.65 22.36
N VAL A 577 -17.04 -56.82 22.82
CA VAL A 577 -15.66 -57.23 23.14
C VAL A 577 -15.39 -56.98 24.63
N LYS A 578 -14.72 -57.93 25.29
CA LYS A 578 -14.25 -57.73 26.66
C LYS A 578 -12.92 -56.98 26.64
N LEU A 579 -12.84 -55.89 27.41
CA LEU A 579 -11.65 -55.05 27.50
C LEU A 579 -11.05 -55.16 28.90
N PRO A 580 -9.88 -55.80 29.05
CA PRO A 580 -9.14 -55.79 30.32
C PRO A 580 -8.89 -54.37 30.85
N ASP A 581 -8.65 -54.25 32.14
CA ASP A 581 -8.22 -52.99 32.74
C ASP A 581 -6.93 -52.49 32.06
N SER A 582 -6.84 -51.18 31.86
CA SER A 582 -5.76 -50.48 31.18
C SER A 582 -5.60 -50.78 29.69
N SER A 583 -6.55 -51.49 29.06
CA SER A 583 -6.65 -51.56 27.60
C SER A 583 -6.91 -50.17 27.02
N VAL A 584 -6.35 -49.90 25.84
CA VAL A 584 -6.56 -48.66 25.09
C VAL A 584 -7.32 -48.97 23.82
N MET A 585 -8.39 -48.23 23.55
CA MET A 585 -9.08 -48.25 22.26
C MET A 585 -8.59 -47.10 21.39
N GLY A 586 -8.22 -47.40 20.15
CA GLY A 586 -7.89 -46.42 19.12
C GLY A 586 -8.98 -46.34 18.06
N LEU A 587 -9.68 -45.22 18.02
CA LEU A 587 -10.67 -44.87 17.00
C LEU A 587 -10.02 -43.86 16.04
N TYR A 588 -10.15 -44.07 14.74
CA TYR A 588 -9.45 -43.28 13.73
C TYR A 588 -10.25 -43.23 12.43
N THR A 589 -10.03 -42.17 11.65
CA THR A 589 -10.61 -42.02 10.31
C THR A 589 -9.68 -42.58 9.24
N ASP A 590 -10.23 -42.77 8.04
CA ASP A 590 -9.55 -43.36 6.90
C ASP A 590 -8.36 -42.54 6.42
N GLY A 591 -8.35 -41.22 6.58
CA GLY A 591 -7.17 -40.39 6.28
C GLY A 591 -5.89 -40.81 7.02
N LEU A 592 -6.00 -41.52 8.15
CA LEU A 592 -4.83 -42.07 8.87
C LEU A 592 -4.26 -43.34 8.22
N ILE A 593 -5.05 -44.06 7.41
CA ILE A 593 -4.70 -45.37 6.83
C ILE A 593 -4.66 -45.39 5.29
N GLU A 594 -5.38 -44.49 4.60
CA GLU A 594 -5.57 -44.53 3.14
C GLU A 594 -4.47 -43.83 2.31
N THR A 595 -3.37 -43.43 2.94
CA THR A 595 -2.24 -42.74 2.28
C THR A 595 -1.59 -43.48 1.09
N GLU A 596 -1.89 -44.76 0.82
CA GLU A 596 -1.27 -45.54 -0.26
C GLU A 596 -2.22 -46.43 -1.12
N HIS A 597 -3.54 -46.16 -1.20
CA HIS A 597 -4.52 -46.97 -1.97
C HIS A 597 -4.61 -48.46 -1.54
N ASP A 598 -4.01 -48.86 -0.41
CA ASP A 598 -4.06 -50.21 0.16
C ASP A 598 -4.35 -50.12 1.67
N VAL A 599 -5.62 -50.34 2.03
CA VAL A 599 -6.15 -50.27 3.40
C VAL A 599 -5.46 -51.26 4.33
N ASP A 600 -5.15 -52.47 3.87
CA ASP A 600 -4.54 -53.51 4.71
C ASP A 600 -3.12 -53.12 5.14
N ARG A 601 -2.38 -52.50 4.21
CA ARG A 601 -1.04 -51.96 4.51
C ARG A 601 -1.11 -50.77 5.46
N GLY A 602 -2.11 -49.90 5.31
CA GLY A 602 -2.41 -48.81 6.24
C GLY A 602 -2.65 -49.31 7.66
N LEU A 603 -3.52 -50.32 7.81
CA LEU A 603 -3.79 -50.97 9.10
C LEU A 603 -2.55 -51.59 9.72
N GLN A 604 -1.69 -52.23 8.92
CA GLN A 604 -0.44 -52.83 9.43
C GLN A 604 0.56 -51.76 9.92
N ARG A 605 0.64 -50.59 9.26
CA ARG A 605 1.44 -49.46 9.72
C ARG A 605 0.88 -48.89 11.02
N LEU A 606 -0.43 -48.69 11.09
CA LEU A 606 -1.11 -48.23 12.31
C LEU A 606 -0.89 -49.19 13.47
N ARG A 607 -1.02 -50.50 13.24
CA ARG A 607 -0.69 -51.55 14.23
C ARG A 607 0.73 -51.41 14.76
N THR A 608 1.68 -51.13 13.88
CA THR A 608 3.09 -50.96 14.23
C THR A 608 3.32 -49.68 15.05
N ALA A 609 2.66 -48.58 14.67
CA ALA A 609 2.76 -47.29 15.36
C ALA A 609 2.12 -47.30 16.75
N LEU A 610 1.06 -48.09 16.94
CA LEU A 610 0.36 -48.24 18.23
C LEU A 610 1.01 -49.26 19.18
N ALA A 611 1.90 -50.12 18.68
CA ALA A 611 2.46 -51.21 19.45
C ALA A 611 3.49 -50.75 20.49
N GLY A 612 3.51 -51.43 21.64
CA GLY A 612 4.47 -51.20 22.72
C GLY A 612 3.85 -50.66 24.02
N PRO A 613 4.68 -50.46 25.05
CA PRO A 613 4.22 -50.01 26.35
C PRO A 613 3.77 -48.54 26.33
N ILE A 614 2.58 -48.26 26.88
CA ILE A 614 1.96 -46.93 26.87
C ILE A 614 2.09 -46.24 28.22
N SER A 615 3.05 -45.32 28.34
CA SER A 615 3.23 -44.46 29.51
C SER A 615 2.25 -43.27 29.52
N ASN A 616 2.07 -42.63 28.37
CA ASN A 616 1.25 -41.42 28.20
C ASN A 616 0.46 -41.51 26.88
N LEU A 617 -0.85 -41.30 26.94
CA LEU A 617 -1.71 -41.34 25.76
C LEU A 617 -1.46 -40.17 24.81
N ASP A 618 -1.15 -38.97 25.32
CA ASP A 618 -0.92 -37.80 24.48
C ASP A 618 0.35 -37.94 23.64
N ASP A 619 1.40 -38.51 24.22
CA ASP A 619 2.67 -38.76 23.53
C ASP A 619 2.48 -39.84 22.45
N LEU A 620 1.74 -40.91 22.75
CA LEU A 620 1.39 -41.93 21.77
C LEU A 620 0.55 -41.35 20.63
N CYS A 621 -0.49 -40.59 20.94
CA CYS A 621 -1.37 -39.97 19.95
C CYS A 621 -0.59 -39.06 18.99
N THR A 622 0.34 -38.26 19.54
CA THR A 622 1.24 -37.40 18.75
C THR A 622 2.18 -38.23 17.88
N SER A 623 2.85 -39.23 18.47
CA SER A 623 3.80 -40.08 17.74
C SER A 623 3.14 -40.86 16.59
N VAL A 624 1.91 -41.33 16.76
CA VAL A 624 1.16 -42.06 15.73
C VAL A 624 0.85 -41.13 14.56
N VAL A 625 0.31 -39.93 14.83
CA VAL A 625 0.01 -38.96 13.77
C VAL A 625 1.28 -38.52 13.07
N ASP A 626 2.35 -38.18 13.78
CA ASP A 626 3.62 -37.75 13.19
C ASP A 626 4.29 -38.85 12.33
N THR A 627 4.04 -40.13 12.65
CA THR A 627 4.62 -41.27 11.89
C THR A 627 3.78 -41.64 10.66
N LEU A 628 2.47 -41.42 10.71
CA LEU A 628 1.54 -41.88 9.69
C LEU A 628 1.09 -40.77 8.73
N ALA A 629 1.03 -39.53 9.20
CA ALA A 629 0.66 -38.38 8.38
C ALA A 629 1.73 -38.12 7.30
N PRO A 630 1.32 -37.75 6.06
CA PRO A 630 2.26 -37.46 4.99
C PRO A 630 3.02 -36.14 5.23
N ASP A 631 4.28 -36.07 4.78
CA ASP A 631 5.11 -34.85 4.82
C ASP A 631 4.62 -33.71 3.87
N GLY A 632 3.49 -33.90 3.18
CA GLY A 632 2.98 -33.06 2.09
C GLY A 632 1.49 -32.69 2.23
N PRO A 633 0.86 -32.13 1.18
CA PRO A 633 -0.57 -31.82 1.21
C PRO A 633 -1.39 -33.10 1.47
N MET A 634 -2.30 -33.02 2.43
CA MET A 634 -3.19 -34.13 2.80
C MET A 634 -4.38 -34.19 1.85
N ASP A 635 -4.69 -35.39 1.38
CA ASP A 635 -5.87 -35.65 0.53
C ASP A 635 -7.16 -35.73 1.36
N ASP A 636 -7.06 -36.12 2.64
CA ASP A 636 -8.20 -36.25 3.55
C ASP A 636 -7.87 -35.86 5.00
N ASP A 637 -8.91 -35.60 5.78
CA ASP A 637 -8.81 -35.23 7.20
C ASP A 637 -8.30 -36.41 8.04
N ILE A 638 -7.63 -36.11 9.16
CA ILE A 638 -7.21 -37.12 10.13
C ILE A 638 -7.82 -36.81 11.49
N ALA A 639 -8.58 -37.76 12.02
CA ALA A 639 -8.99 -37.82 13.40
C ALA A 639 -8.42 -39.09 14.07
N LEU A 640 -7.84 -38.91 15.27
CA LEU A 640 -7.41 -40.01 16.13
C LEU A 640 -7.90 -39.76 17.56
N LEU A 641 -8.60 -40.74 18.13
CA LEU A 641 -9.09 -40.79 19.49
C LEU A 641 -8.53 -42.03 20.19
N LEU A 642 -7.68 -41.83 21.19
CA LEU A 642 -7.20 -42.90 22.07
C LEU A 642 -7.94 -42.82 23.41
N ALA A 643 -8.48 -43.95 23.85
CA ALA A 643 -9.24 -44.07 25.10
C ALA A 643 -8.69 -45.22 25.95
N ARG A 644 -7.99 -44.92 27.05
CA ARG A 644 -7.57 -45.92 28.04
C ARG A 644 -8.70 -46.15 29.02
N ILE A 645 -9.00 -47.42 29.24
CA ILE A 645 -10.22 -47.85 29.90
C ILE A 645 -9.90 -48.44 31.27
N HIS A 646 -10.76 -48.11 32.25
CA HIS A 646 -10.68 -48.56 33.62
C HIS A 646 -12.01 -49.13 34.11
N PRO A 647 -11.98 -50.19 34.94
CA PRO A 647 -13.19 -50.71 35.57
C PRO A 647 -13.78 -49.68 36.55
N ALA A 648 -15.02 -49.92 36.97
CA ALA A 648 -15.63 -49.11 38.02
C ALA A 648 -14.76 -49.18 39.30
N ALA A 649 -14.54 -48.03 39.94
CA ALA A 649 -13.95 -48.03 41.28
C ALA A 649 -14.94 -48.68 42.25
N ASP A 650 -14.48 -49.69 43.00
CA ASP A 650 -15.25 -50.40 44.03
C ASP A 650 -15.78 -49.48 45.13
#